data_AF-A0AAV2LPL6-F1
#
_entry.id   AF-A0AAV2LPL6-F1
#
_cell.length_a   1.000
_cell.length_b   1.000
_cell.length_c   1.000
_cell.angle_alpha   90.00
_cell.angle_beta   90.00
_cell.angle_gamma   90.00
#
_symmetry.space_group_name_H-M   'P 1'
#
loop_
_entity.id
_entity.type
_entity.pdbx_description
1 polymer ?
#
loop_
_entity_poly.entity_id
_entity_poly.type
_entity_poly.pdbx_seq_one_letter_code
_entity_poly.pdbx_strand_id
1 'polypeptide(L)'
;MNSYRALMRMDTELHSPALSLAEEEEADMNDWKLPLAFMKKRHSEKIEGSKALAQSWRMKDRMKTVSVALVLCLNVGVDPPDVVKTSPCARLECWIDPLSMSPQKALETIGANLQKQYENWQPRARYKQSLDPTVDEVKKLCTSLRRNAKEERVLFHYNGHGVPRPTVNGEIWVFNKNYTQYIPLSIYDLQTWMGSPSIFVYDCSNAGIIVKSFKQFALQREQELEVAAINPSHPLAQMPLPPSMKNCIQLAACDATELLPMNPDLPADLFTSCLTTPIKIALRWFCMQKSAKLVPGVTLDLIERIPGRLNDRRTPLGELNWIFTAITDTIAWNVLPRDLFQKLFRQDLLVASLFRNFLLAERIMRSYNCTPVSSPRLPPTYMHAMWQAWDLAVDICLSQLPTIIEEGTAFRPSPFFAEQLTAFDVWLTMGVENRNPPEQLPIVLQVLLSQVHRLRALDLLGKFLDLGPWAVSLALSVGIFPYVLKLLQSSARELRPLLVFIWAKILAVDSSCQADLVKDNGHKYFLSVLADNYMPAEHRTMAVFILAVIVNSYTTGQEACLQGNLIANCLEQLSDPHPLLRQWVAICLGRIWQNFEPARWCGVRDSAHEKLYTLLSDPIPEVRCAAVFALGTFVGNSAERTDHSTTIDHNVAMMLAQLINDGSPVVRKELVVALSHLVVQYESNFCTVALQFIEEEKNYTVSSPANAAEPGTLTPVRDSPAGPRLRSVNSYTNIRAATTARTLNKSLQNLTQNEDGGQGAFSPGNISTSSSASSTLGSPDNDEYILSFETIDKMRRVSSYSSLNSLIGVSFNSVYTQIWRVLLHLAADPFSEVSDLAMKVLNSIAYKATLNARPQRILDTAHSAPASPTSKGTHLHPPGGSPPMPSTSSSSLTNDVPKPPPRDQPPSRPPYTPTLGGQGQPHSHQFPRTRKMFDKGPEQATEDGDDPGHRNYICPALQTGLCDWSAKYFAQPVMKIPEEHDLESQVRMERQWRFLRNARVRRQSRSITQRGISRLDDQIFINRNPGVPSVVKFHPFNTCIAVADKDSICFWDWEKGERLDYFYNGNPRYTRITAMEYLNGHDCSLLLTATDDGALRIWKNFADQKNPEMVTAWQGLSDMLPTTRGAGMVVDWEQDTGLLMTSGDVRVVRIWDTDREMKVQVTTH
;
A
#
# COMPACT_ATOMS: atom_id res chain seq x y z
N MET A 1 0.36 -78.24 9.37
CA MET A 1 -0.36 -79.01 8.34
C MET A 1 -1.85 -78.83 8.55
N ASN A 2 -2.74 -78.56 7.58
CA ASN A 2 -2.65 -78.00 6.22
C ASN A 2 -3.99 -77.24 6.05
N SER A 3 -4.11 -75.96 5.67
CA SER A 3 -3.18 -75.02 5.01
C SER A 3 -2.70 -75.48 3.63
N TYR A 4 -3.60 -76.00 2.76
CA TYR A 4 -3.30 -76.18 1.32
C TYR A 4 -4.52 -76.44 0.38
N ARG A 5 -5.74 -75.94 0.64
CA ARG A 5 -6.90 -76.26 -0.25
C ARG A 5 -8.02 -75.23 -0.49
N ALA A 6 -7.91 -74.00 0.00
CA ALA A 6 -8.86 -72.92 -0.28
C ALA A 6 -8.32 -71.85 -1.25
N LEU A 7 -7.12 -72.07 -1.81
CA LEU A 7 -6.29 -71.04 -2.47
C LEU A 7 -5.86 -71.47 -3.88
N MET A 8 -6.69 -72.26 -4.58
CA MET A 8 -6.47 -72.72 -5.97
C MET A 8 -7.79 -72.79 -6.76
N ARG A 9 -8.46 -71.62 -6.87
CA ARG A 9 -9.37 -71.27 -7.99
C ARG A 9 -9.20 -69.80 -8.41
N MET A 10 -7.99 -69.27 -8.22
CA MET A 10 -7.43 -68.20 -9.03
C MET A 10 -6.40 -68.84 -9.96
N ASP A 11 -5.90 -68.07 -10.94
CA ASP A 11 -4.97 -68.50 -12.01
C ASP A 11 -5.55 -69.46 -13.07
N THR A 12 -6.34 -68.93 -14.02
CA THR A 12 -6.19 -69.18 -15.49
C THR A 12 -6.95 -68.17 -16.39
N GLU A 13 -7.16 -66.91 -15.99
CA GLU A 13 -7.60 -65.82 -16.91
C GLU A 13 -6.75 -64.55 -16.73
N LEU A 14 -5.44 -64.72 -16.63
CA LEU A 14 -4.50 -63.64 -16.27
C LEU A 14 -3.85 -63.01 -17.52
N HIS A 15 -4.64 -62.35 -18.37
CA HIS A 15 -4.13 -61.62 -19.55
C HIS A 15 -4.95 -60.37 -19.99
N SER A 16 -5.37 -59.52 -19.05
CA SER A 16 -5.52 -58.05 -19.25
C SER A 16 -5.85 -57.12 -18.04
N PRO A 17 -5.77 -57.48 -16.73
CA PRO A 17 -6.11 -56.52 -15.64
C PRO A 17 -5.21 -55.26 -15.56
N ALA A 18 -4.01 -55.32 -16.12
CA ALA A 18 -3.02 -54.24 -16.02
C ALA A 18 -3.42 -52.98 -16.81
N LEU A 19 -4.21 -53.12 -17.88
CA LEU A 19 -4.66 -51.98 -18.69
C LEU A 19 -5.73 -51.16 -17.96
N SER A 20 -6.70 -51.79 -17.28
CA SER A 20 -7.75 -51.05 -16.58
C SER A 20 -7.23 -50.25 -15.38
N LEU A 21 -6.24 -50.76 -14.64
CA LEU A 21 -5.62 -50.01 -13.54
C LEU A 21 -4.74 -48.86 -14.06
N ALA A 22 -4.06 -49.04 -15.19
CA ALA A 22 -3.34 -47.94 -15.85
C ALA A 22 -4.30 -46.85 -16.35
N GLU A 23 -5.42 -47.22 -16.99
CA GLU A 23 -6.46 -46.27 -17.41
C GLU A 23 -7.12 -45.55 -16.21
N GLU A 24 -7.21 -46.18 -15.04
CA GLU A 24 -7.73 -45.54 -13.82
C GLU A 24 -6.77 -44.50 -13.25
N GLU A 25 -5.45 -44.76 -13.19
CA GLU A 25 -4.47 -43.73 -12.82
C GLU A 25 -4.34 -42.63 -13.89
N GLU A 26 -4.33 -42.96 -15.17
CA GLU A 26 -4.24 -41.98 -16.27
C GLU A 26 -5.44 -41.02 -16.33
N ALA A 27 -6.66 -41.52 -16.08
CA ALA A 27 -7.87 -40.70 -16.13
C ALA A 27 -7.90 -39.63 -15.01
N ASP A 28 -7.50 -39.99 -13.80
CA ASP A 28 -7.39 -39.03 -12.69
C ASP A 28 -6.17 -38.11 -12.88
N MET A 29 -5.04 -38.62 -13.39
CA MET A 29 -3.81 -37.86 -13.65
C MET A 29 -3.94 -36.81 -14.77
N ASN A 30 -4.98 -36.85 -15.60
CA ASN A 30 -5.17 -35.84 -16.65
C ASN A 30 -5.91 -34.60 -16.15
N ASP A 31 -6.91 -34.71 -15.25
CA ASP A 31 -7.60 -33.54 -14.67
C ASP A 31 -6.64 -32.63 -13.87
N TRP A 32 -5.60 -33.20 -13.23
CA TRP A 32 -4.56 -32.44 -12.52
C TRP A 32 -3.62 -31.63 -13.44
N LYS A 33 -3.55 -31.95 -14.74
CA LYS A 33 -2.63 -31.31 -15.71
C LYS A 33 -3.27 -30.15 -16.48
N LEU A 34 -4.59 -30.04 -16.46
CA LEU A 34 -5.31 -29.01 -17.22
C LEU A 34 -5.05 -27.61 -16.64
N PRO A 35 -4.76 -26.59 -17.48
CA PRO A 35 -4.58 -25.23 -16.99
C PRO A 35 -5.92 -24.63 -16.57
N LEU A 36 -5.92 -23.86 -15.48
CA LEU A 36 -7.09 -23.14 -14.99
C LEU A 36 -7.09 -21.69 -15.51
N ALA A 37 -7.83 -21.45 -16.59
CA ALA A 37 -7.98 -20.13 -17.18
C ALA A 37 -8.64 -19.15 -16.20
N PHE A 38 -8.19 -17.89 -16.20
CA PHE A 38 -8.76 -16.79 -15.41
C PHE A 38 -8.87 -17.02 -13.87
N MET A 39 -8.03 -17.90 -13.28
CA MET A 39 -7.97 -18.13 -11.83
C MET A 39 -6.85 -17.36 -11.08
N LYS A 40 -5.94 -16.70 -11.81
CA LYS A 40 -4.84 -15.88 -11.23
C LYS A 40 -5.38 -14.72 -10.37
N LYS A 41 -4.61 -14.24 -9.38
CA LYS A 41 -5.02 -13.20 -8.40
C LYS A 41 -5.74 -11.98 -8.99
N ARG A 42 -5.37 -11.51 -10.20
CA ARG A 42 -6.03 -10.38 -10.89
C ARG A 42 -7.53 -10.60 -11.24
N HIS A 43 -8.03 -11.83 -11.13
CA HIS A 43 -9.42 -12.23 -11.40
C HIS A 43 -10.20 -12.60 -10.11
N SER A 44 -9.45 -13.02 -9.09
CA SER A 44 -9.95 -13.53 -7.82
C SER A 44 -9.95 -12.47 -6.72
N GLU A 45 -9.06 -11.47 -6.82
CA GLU A 45 -8.99 -10.30 -5.95
C GLU A 45 -9.30 -9.02 -6.74
N LYS A 46 -10.03 -8.08 -6.15
CA LYS A 46 -10.26 -6.75 -6.74
C LYS A 46 -8.95 -5.96 -6.84
N ILE A 47 -8.75 -5.25 -7.94
CA ILE A 47 -7.55 -4.42 -8.21
C ILE A 47 -7.62 -3.09 -7.43
N GLU A 48 -7.43 -3.18 -6.11
CA GLU A 48 -7.32 -2.03 -5.21
C GLU A 48 -6.22 -2.25 -4.15
N GLY A 49 -5.62 -1.15 -3.70
CA GLY A 49 -4.62 -1.16 -2.64
C GLY A 49 -5.22 -1.46 -1.27
N SER A 50 -4.44 -2.09 -0.39
CA SER A 50 -4.83 -2.27 1.01
C SER A 50 -4.91 -0.92 1.73
N LYS A 51 -6.02 -0.67 2.44
CA LYS A 51 -6.19 0.54 3.27
C LYS A 51 -5.03 0.66 4.26
N ALA A 52 -4.31 1.78 4.21
CA ALA A 52 -3.20 2.04 5.13
C ALA A 52 -3.68 2.06 6.58
N LEU A 53 -3.09 1.20 7.42
CA LEU A 53 -3.37 1.18 8.85
C LEU A 53 -2.76 2.42 9.52
N ALA A 54 -3.43 2.97 10.53
CA ALA A 54 -2.97 4.15 11.25
C ALA A 54 -1.71 3.83 12.08
N GLN A 55 -0.53 4.18 11.57
CA GLN A 55 0.75 3.84 12.20
C GLN A 55 1.04 4.74 13.42
N SER A 56 0.92 4.17 14.62
CA SER A 56 1.15 4.85 15.90
C SER A 56 2.56 4.66 16.49
N TRP A 57 3.41 3.83 15.87
CA TRP A 57 4.73 3.44 16.41
C TRP A 57 5.75 4.58 16.46
N ARG A 58 5.60 5.63 15.64
CA ARG A 58 6.51 6.78 15.62
C ARG A 58 6.33 7.63 16.89
N MET A 59 7.33 7.63 17.77
CA MET A 59 7.40 8.54 18.91
C MET A 59 7.46 10.00 18.43
N LYS A 60 6.36 10.73 18.61
CA LYS A 60 6.22 12.14 18.23
C LYS A 60 7.15 13.05 19.05
N ASP A 61 7.11 12.89 20.38
CA ASP A 61 7.85 13.73 21.31
C ASP A 61 9.12 13.04 21.82
N ARG A 62 10.27 13.30 21.17
CA ARG A 62 11.57 12.79 21.63
C ARG A 62 12.14 13.69 22.73
N MET A 63 11.89 13.32 23.99
CA MET A 63 12.29 14.07 25.18
C MET A 63 13.69 13.65 25.69
N LYS A 64 14.42 14.54 26.35
CA LYS A 64 15.71 14.22 26.97
C LYS A 64 15.83 14.77 28.39
N THR A 65 16.41 13.99 29.30
CA THR A 65 16.90 14.51 30.57
C THR A 65 18.22 15.24 30.37
N VAL A 66 18.21 16.57 30.57
CA VAL A 66 19.36 17.46 30.30
C VAL A 66 20.03 17.99 31.57
N SER A 67 19.38 17.86 32.73
CA SER A 67 19.84 18.38 34.02
C SER A 67 19.49 17.41 35.15
N VAL A 68 20.38 17.30 36.13
CA VAL A 68 20.25 16.39 37.28
C VAL A 68 20.62 17.13 38.57
N ALA A 69 19.68 17.19 39.51
CA ALA A 69 19.94 17.53 40.90
C ALA A 69 20.18 16.25 41.70
N LEU A 70 21.28 16.23 42.47
CA LEU A 70 21.58 15.19 43.46
C LEU A 70 21.53 15.84 44.84
N VAL A 71 20.40 15.68 45.54
CA VAL A 71 20.21 16.13 46.92
C VAL A 71 20.50 14.96 47.85
N LEU A 72 21.51 15.12 48.69
CA LEU A 72 21.92 14.14 49.69
C LEU A 72 21.73 14.74 51.08
N CYS A 73 20.95 14.06 51.93
CA CYS A 73 20.70 14.44 53.31
C CYS A 73 21.12 13.28 54.22
N LEU A 74 22.39 13.26 54.62
CA LEU A 74 23.10 12.13 55.22
C LEU A 74 23.70 12.41 56.61
N ASN A 75 24.11 13.65 56.92
CA ASN A 75 24.64 14.07 58.23
C ASN A 75 25.63 13.06 58.84
N VAL A 76 26.67 12.71 58.08
CA VAL A 76 27.48 11.50 58.29
C VAL A 76 28.00 11.38 59.73
N GLY A 77 27.53 10.32 60.42
CA GLY A 77 27.88 10.01 61.81
C GLY A 77 26.85 10.41 62.86
N VAL A 78 25.73 11.05 62.47
CA VAL A 78 24.61 11.40 63.36
C VAL A 78 23.32 10.78 62.83
N ASP A 79 22.79 9.80 63.54
CA ASP A 79 21.57 9.09 63.14
C ASP A 79 20.30 9.92 63.46
N PRO A 80 19.26 9.89 62.59
CA PRO A 80 18.00 10.57 62.85
C PRO A 80 17.20 9.88 63.98
N PRO A 81 16.44 10.64 64.79
CA PRO A 81 15.86 10.18 66.05
C PRO A 81 14.76 9.12 65.92
N ASP A 82 14.32 8.80 64.71
CA ASP A 82 13.23 7.89 64.40
C ASP A 82 13.67 6.61 63.67
N VAL A 83 14.98 6.39 63.52
CA VAL A 83 15.61 5.20 62.91
C VAL A 83 16.51 4.49 63.93
N VAL A 84 16.04 3.37 64.48
CA VAL A 84 16.83 2.53 65.39
C VAL A 84 17.68 1.56 64.57
N LYS A 85 18.98 1.84 64.40
CA LYS A 85 19.91 0.97 63.69
C LYS A 85 20.27 -0.28 64.51
N THR A 86 20.39 -1.42 63.82
CA THR A 86 20.94 -2.66 64.40
C THR A 86 22.47 -2.58 64.54
N SER A 87 23.06 -3.47 65.34
CA SER A 87 24.51 -3.67 65.36
C SER A 87 24.83 -5.14 65.06
N PRO A 88 25.49 -5.47 63.92
CA PRO A 88 25.82 -4.58 62.80
C PRO A 88 24.60 -4.13 61.98
N CYS A 89 24.79 -3.16 61.09
CA CYS A 89 23.78 -2.68 60.13
C CYS A 89 24.39 -2.36 58.75
N ALA A 90 23.52 -2.27 57.74
CA ALA A 90 23.83 -1.68 56.43
C ALA A 90 24.44 -0.28 56.60
N ARG A 91 25.55 -0.02 55.91
CA ARG A 91 26.30 1.25 56.02
C ARG A 91 26.90 1.77 54.73
N LEU A 92 27.11 0.92 53.73
CA LEU A 92 27.79 1.34 52.50
C LEU A 92 26.86 2.27 51.72
N GLU A 93 27.39 3.38 51.24
CA GLU A 93 26.61 4.40 50.56
C GLU A 93 27.37 4.85 49.31
N CYS A 94 26.76 4.70 48.13
CA CYS A 94 27.41 4.83 46.83
C CYS A 94 28.72 4.01 46.70
N TRP A 95 28.74 2.84 47.36
CA TRP A 95 29.86 1.90 47.49
C TRP A 95 31.06 2.41 48.30
N ILE A 96 30.85 3.33 49.25
CA ILE A 96 31.85 3.82 50.21
C ILE A 96 31.38 3.48 51.64
N ASP A 97 32.28 3.14 52.57
CA ASP A 97 31.94 3.17 54.01
C ASP A 97 32.08 4.62 54.51
N PRO A 98 30.99 5.32 54.87
CA PRO A 98 31.03 6.72 55.29
C PRO A 98 31.82 6.93 56.59
N LEU A 99 32.02 5.88 57.40
CA LEU A 99 32.79 5.92 58.64
C LEU A 99 34.29 5.65 58.44
N SER A 100 34.72 5.30 57.22
CA SER A 100 36.14 5.04 56.89
C SER A 100 36.98 6.31 56.69
N MET A 101 36.35 7.49 56.73
CA MET A 101 37.01 8.79 56.59
C MET A 101 36.24 9.88 57.35
N SER A 102 36.72 11.12 57.35
CA SER A 102 36.03 12.22 58.04
C SER A 102 34.66 12.52 57.39
N PRO A 103 33.61 12.87 58.17
CA PRO A 103 32.25 13.07 57.69
C PRO A 103 32.11 13.93 56.43
N GLN A 104 32.74 15.11 56.42
CA GLN A 104 32.71 16.01 55.25
C GLN A 104 33.33 15.36 54.01
N LYS A 105 34.47 14.66 54.16
CA LYS A 105 35.15 14.00 53.04
C LYS A 105 34.36 12.78 52.55
N ALA A 106 33.68 12.06 53.45
CA ALA A 106 32.77 10.99 53.09
C ALA A 106 31.63 11.54 52.21
N LEU A 107 30.94 12.59 52.68
CA LEU A 107 29.84 13.24 51.97
C LEU A 107 30.25 13.77 50.59
N GLU A 108 31.39 14.45 50.48
CA GLU A 108 31.97 14.89 49.20
C GLU A 108 32.28 13.71 48.25
N THR A 109 32.84 12.61 48.79
CA THR A 109 33.20 11.43 47.98
C THR A 109 31.97 10.64 47.54
N ILE A 110 30.93 10.55 48.37
CA ILE A 110 29.62 9.94 48.07
C ILE A 110 28.94 10.73 46.96
N GLY A 111 28.84 12.06 47.08
CA GLY A 111 28.29 12.93 46.03
C GLY A 111 29.02 12.78 44.69
N ALA A 112 30.35 12.78 44.71
CA ALA A 112 31.18 12.57 43.53
C ALA A 112 31.04 11.17 42.92
N ASN A 113 30.82 10.13 43.72
CA ASN A 113 30.56 8.78 43.21
C ASN A 113 29.14 8.66 42.64
N LEU A 114 28.11 9.17 43.31
CA LEU A 114 26.73 9.14 42.80
C LEU A 114 26.63 9.84 41.44
N GLN A 115 27.30 10.98 41.28
CA GLN A 115 27.38 11.66 39.98
C GLN A 115 27.96 10.75 38.89
N LYS A 116 29.13 10.11 39.13
CA LYS A 116 29.74 9.17 38.17
C LYS A 116 28.83 8.00 37.83
N GLN A 117 28.09 7.47 38.81
CA GLN A 117 27.15 6.37 38.59
C GLN A 117 26.02 6.78 37.63
N TYR A 118 25.46 7.99 37.77
CA TYR A 118 24.48 8.53 36.83
C TYR A 118 25.10 8.93 35.48
N GLU A 119 26.33 9.44 35.44
CA GLU A 119 27.06 9.80 34.21
C GLU A 119 27.26 8.59 33.29
N ASN A 120 27.38 7.36 33.83
CA ASN A 120 27.38 6.14 33.01
C ASN A 120 26.12 5.97 32.15
N TRP A 121 24.97 6.46 32.62
CA TRP A 121 23.67 6.36 31.92
C TRP A 121 23.33 7.60 31.10
N GLN A 122 23.80 8.79 31.49
CA GLN A 122 23.59 10.05 30.76
C GLN A 122 24.83 10.98 30.86
N PRO A 123 25.91 10.71 30.13
CA PRO A 123 27.15 11.50 30.22
C PRO A 123 27.03 12.90 29.59
N ARG A 124 25.86 13.28 29.06
CA ARG A 124 25.59 14.57 28.39
C ARG A 124 24.50 15.40 29.09
N ALA A 125 24.23 15.14 30.37
CA ALA A 125 23.43 16.01 31.24
C ALA A 125 24.32 16.92 32.11
N ARG A 126 23.72 17.98 32.66
CA ARG A 126 24.38 18.87 33.63
C ARG A 126 24.06 18.41 35.05
N TYR A 127 25.06 17.91 35.76
CA TYR A 127 24.93 17.50 37.15
C TYR A 127 25.15 18.67 38.11
N LYS A 128 24.36 18.70 39.20
CA LYS A 128 24.56 19.58 40.35
C LYS A 128 24.33 18.77 41.62
N GLN A 129 25.34 18.74 42.49
CA GLN A 129 25.26 18.14 43.81
C GLN A 129 24.79 19.20 44.83
N SER A 130 24.07 18.75 45.86
CA SER A 130 23.61 19.53 47.00
C SER A 130 23.76 18.62 48.22
N LEU A 131 24.78 18.90 49.03
CA LEU A 131 25.23 18.05 50.13
C LEU A 131 24.75 18.65 51.46
N ASP A 132 23.99 17.88 52.23
CA ASP A 132 23.26 18.30 53.45
C ASP A 132 22.59 19.70 53.34
N PRO A 133 21.85 20.01 52.27
CA PRO A 133 21.46 21.39 51.95
C PRO A 133 20.34 21.94 52.84
N THR A 134 20.21 23.26 52.80
CA THR A 134 19.05 23.99 53.35
C THR A 134 17.92 24.18 52.33
N VAL A 135 16.72 24.51 52.82
CA VAL A 135 15.53 24.81 51.99
C VAL A 135 15.83 25.85 50.90
N ASP A 136 16.56 26.91 51.23
CA ASP A 136 16.95 27.98 50.29
C ASP A 136 17.85 27.47 49.16
N GLU A 137 18.71 26.50 49.43
CA GLU A 137 19.64 25.93 48.45
C GLU A 137 18.91 24.95 47.53
N VAL A 138 18.03 24.10 48.07
CA VAL A 138 17.14 23.26 47.25
C VAL A 138 16.24 24.13 46.34
N LYS A 139 15.71 25.25 46.85
CA LYS A 139 14.93 26.23 46.08
C LYS A 139 15.74 26.85 44.94
N LYS A 140 16.95 27.35 45.22
CA LYS A 140 17.88 27.91 44.21
C LYS A 140 18.31 26.86 43.19
N LEU A 141 18.53 25.62 43.61
CA LEU A 141 18.91 24.49 42.75
C LEU A 141 17.79 24.15 41.77
N CYS A 142 16.59 23.84 42.26
CA CYS A 142 15.46 23.42 41.44
C CYS A 142 15.07 24.50 40.41
N THR A 143 14.89 25.75 40.87
CA THR A 143 14.57 26.88 39.98
C THR A 143 15.69 27.17 38.97
N SER A 144 16.96 27.03 39.36
CA SER A 144 18.09 27.14 38.41
C SER A 144 18.08 26.03 37.35
N LEU A 145 17.71 24.79 37.69
CA LEU A 145 17.71 23.71 36.72
C LEU A 145 16.51 23.78 35.77
N ARG A 146 15.29 24.06 36.27
CA ARG A 146 14.12 24.28 35.40
C ARG A 146 14.35 25.43 34.42
N ARG A 147 14.83 26.58 34.88
CA ARG A 147 15.13 27.74 34.02
C ARG A 147 16.15 27.41 32.92
N ASN A 148 17.11 26.53 33.21
CA ASN A 148 18.14 26.12 32.25
C ASN A 148 17.67 25.00 31.30
N ALA A 149 16.73 24.15 31.72
CA ALA A 149 16.19 23.04 30.92
C ALA A 149 15.01 23.44 30.03
N LYS A 150 14.28 24.51 30.36
CA LYS A 150 13.04 24.91 29.70
C LYS A 150 12.01 23.76 29.74
N GLU A 151 11.71 23.18 28.58
CA GLU A 151 10.74 22.10 28.36
C GLU A 151 11.37 20.69 28.43
N GLU A 152 12.71 20.60 28.48
CA GLU A 152 13.41 19.32 28.64
C GLU A 152 13.27 18.77 30.07
N ARG A 153 13.55 17.47 30.23
CA ARG A 153 13.38 16.80 31.52
C ARG A 153 14.52 17.15 32.48
N VAL A 154 14.16 17.33 33.76
CA VAL A 154 15.10 17.49 34.89
C VAL A 154 14.91 16.31 35.84
N LEU A 155 16.00 15.66 36.25
CA LEU A 155 16.00 14.67 37.32
C LEU A 155 16.25 15.33 38.69
N PHE A 156 15.51 14.92 39.70
CA PHE A 156 15.72 15.24 41.10
C PHE A 156 15.89 13.94 41.89
N HIS A 157 17.12 13.66 42.32
CA HIS A 157 17.41 12.57 43.24
C HIS A 157 17.45 13.12 44.67
N TYR A 158 16.78 12.46 45.59
CA TYR A 158 16.78 12.74 47.03
C TYR A 158 17.10 11.46 47.79
N ASN A 159 18.23 11.45 48.48
CA ASN A 159 18.52 10.48 49.54
C ASN A 159 18.30 11.17 50.89
N GLY A 160 17.51 10.54 51.77
CA GLY A 160 17.13 11.06 53.08
C GLY A 160 17.48 10.15 54.25
N HIS A 161 18.65 9.50 54.26
CA HIS A 161 19.03 8.56 55.33
C HIS A 161 19.51 9.21 56.64
N GLY A 162 20.03 10.44 56.59
CA GLY A 162 20.48 11.21 57.76
C GLY A 162 19.42 12.12 58.37
N VAL A 163 18.16 11.97 57.96
CA VAL A 163 17.03 12.83 58.35
C VAL A 163 15.80 11.99 58.69
N PRO A 164 14.80 12.54 59.41
CA PRO A 164 13.59 11.80 59.74
C PRO A 164 12.78 11.37 58.51
N ARG A 165 11.88 10.41 58.71
CA ARG A 165 10.98 9.92 57.66
C ARG A 165 10.02 11.01 57.13
N PRO A 166 9.60 10.94 55.85
CA PRO A 166 8.63 11.87 55.28
C PRO A 166 7.31 11.92 56.06
N THR A 167 6.73 13.10 56.21
CA THR A 167 5.50 13.28 57.01
C THR A 167 4.26 12.95 56.18
N VAL A 168 3.18 12.51 56.84
CA VAL A 168 1.87 12.28 56.20
C VAL A 168 1.26 13.55 55.57
N ASN A 169 1.73 14.74 55.96
CA ASN A 169 1.35 16.02 55.35
C ASN A 169 2.01 16.23 53.97
N GLY A 170 2.94 15.36 53.55
CA GLY A 170 3.69 15.51 52.31
C GLY A 170 4.90 16.42 52.44
N GLU A 171 5.66 16.29 53.53
CA GLU A 171 6.91 17.01 53.76
C GLU A 171 8.09 16.04 53.74
N ILE A 172 9.21 16.46 53.14
CA ILE A 172 10.52 15.79 53.23
C ILE A 172 11.46 16.65 54.09
N TRP A 173 12.49 16.06 54.68
CA TRP A 173 13.35 16.76 55.63
C TRP A 173 14.69 17.17 55.00
N VAL A 174 15.14 18.37 55.36
CA VAL A 174 16.45 18.95 55.01
C VAL A 174 17.04 19.66 56.26
N PHE A 175 18.18 20.35 56.16
CA PHE A 175 18.85 20.94 57.33
C PHE A 175 18.63 22.44 57.49
N ASN A 176 18.91 22.95 58.69
CA ASN A 176 19.25 24.37 58.89
C ASN A 176 20.76 24.60 58.66
N LYS A 177 21.19 25.86 58.51
CA LYS A 177 22.58 26.25 58.18
C LYS A 177 23.65 25.77 59.19
N ASN A 178 23.23 25.35 60.38
CA ASN A 178 24.12 24.97 61.46
C ASN A 178 24.03 23.45 61.77
N TYR A 179 23.26 22.69 60.99
CA TYR A 179 22.98 21.26 61.18
C TYR A 179 22.40 20.89 62.56
N THR A 180 21.77 21.85 63.25
CA THR A 180 21.20 21.66 64.60
C THR A 180 19.73 21.25 64.60
N GLN A 181 19.02 21.40 63.47
CA GLN A 181 17.60 21.08 63.35
C GLN A 181 17.29 20.55 61.94
N TYR A 182 16.41 19.57 61.89
CA TYR A 182 15.72 19.15 60.67
C TYR A 182 14.60 20.14 60.36
N ILE A 183 14.53 20.59 59.11
CA ILE A 183 13.55 21.56 58.61
C ILE A 183 12.66 20.85 57.58
N PRO A 184 11.31 20.95 57.70
CA PRO A 184 10.42 20.36 56.72
C PRO A 184 10.39 21.18 55.43
N LEU A 185 10.35 20.48 54.30
CA LEU A 185 10.21 21.00 52.95
C LEU A 185 8.96 20.37 52.31
N SER A 186 7.96 21.20 52.01
CA SER A 186 6.73 20.75 51.37
C SER A 186 6.96 20.23 49.95
N ILE A 187 6.36 19.09 49.62
CA ILE A 187 6.33 18.56 48.26
C ILE A 187 5.54 19.48 47.31
N TYR A 188 4.60 20.28 47.83
CA TYR A 188 3.87 21.29 47.04
C TYR A 188 4.81 22.40 46.51
N ASP A 189 5.77 22.82 47.32
CA ASP A 189 6.81 23.76 46.90
C ASP A 189 7.81 23.10 45.93
N LEU A 190 8.24 21.87 46.23
CA LEU A 190 9.18 21.13 45.38
C LEU A 190 8.63 20.94 43.95
N GLN A 191 7.37 20.53 43.78
CA GLN A 191 6.75 20.42 42.43
C GLN A 191 6.72 21.79 41.72
N THR A 192 6.56 22.89 42.47
CA THR A 192 6.49 24.25 41.93
C THR A 192 7.84 24.75 41.45
N TRP A 193 8.93 24.43 42.16
CA TRP A 193 10.29 24.82 41.76
C TRP A 193 10.86 23.93 40.65
N MET A 194 10.50 22.65 40.63
CA MET A 194 10.98 21.67 39.64
C MET A 194 10.20 21.72 38.31
N GLY A 195 8.90 21.98 38.35
CA GLY A 195 8.03 22.04 37.17
C GLY A 195 7.95 20.73 36.36
N SER A 196 7.22 20.80 35.24
CA SER A 196 7.01 19.70 34.30
C SER A 196 7.76 19.98 32.98
N PRO A 197 8.34 18.97 32.29
CA PRO A 197 8.45 17.57 32.69
C PRO A 197 9.66 17.33 33.62
N SER A 198 9.49 16.49 34.63
CA SER A 198 10.55 16.13 35.59
C SER A 198 10.52 14.65 35.94
N ILE A 199 11.60 14.13 36.54
CA ILE A 199 11.66 12.78 37.10
C ILE A 199 12.24 12.85 38.50
N PHE A 200 11.60 12.17 39.46
CA PHE A 200 12.02 12.14 40.87
C PHE A 200 12.47 10.74 41.26
N VAL A 201 13.53 10.65 42.06
CA VAL A 201 14.02 9.43 42.70
C VAL A 201 14.14 9.69 44.20
N TYR A 202 13.43 8.89 45.01
CA TYR A 202 13.39 9.03 46.47
C TYR A 202 13.96 7.76 47.13
N ASP A 203 15.16 7.87 47.71
CA ASP A 203 15.78 6.82 48.54
C ASP A 203 15.69 7.22 50.02
N CYS A 204 14.66 6.71 50.68
CA CYS A 204 14.39 6.88 52.10
C CYS A 204 13.35 5.85 52.58
N SER A 205 13.23 5.68 53.90
CA SER A 205 12.13 4.90 54.49
C SER A 205 10.79 5.62 54.34
N ASN A 206 9.69 4.87 54.20
CA ASN A 206 8.34 5.36 53.96
C ASN A 206 8.19 6.25 52.69
N ALA A 207 9.08 6.12 51.70
CA ALA A 207 9.12 6.95 50.49
C ALA A 207 7.79 6.97 49.70
N GLY A 208 6.97 5.91 49.80
CA GLY A 208 5.63 5.85 49.21
C GLY A 208 4.65 6.92 49.73
N ILE A 209 4.91 7.55 50.89
CA ILE A 209 4.17 8.74 51.35
C ILE A 209 4.37 9.87 50.34
N ILE A 210 5.62 10.15 49.95
CA ILE A 210 5.97 11.23 49.02
C ILE A 210 5.19 11.09 47.71
N VAL A 211 5.11 9.88 47.17
CA VAL A 211 4.41 9.58 45.90
C VAL A 211 2.89 9.74 46.03
N LYS A 212 2.32 9.49 47.21
CA LYS A 212 0.89 9.70 47.50
C LYS A 212 0.58 11.19 47.62
N SER A 213 1.35 11.93 48.44
CA SER A 213 1.19 13.37 48.62
C SER A 213 1.46 14.18 47.34
N PHE A 214 2.46 13.82 46.53
CA PHE A 214 2.71 14.47 45.23
C PHE A 214 1.48 14.37 44.33
N LYS A 215 0.83 13.19 44.24
CA LYS A 215 -0.37 13.00 43.40
C LYS A 215 -1.54 13.82 43.91
N GLN A 216 -1.73 13.90 45.22
CA GLN A 216 -2.75 14.76 45.85
C GLN A 216 -2.51 16.24 45.53
N PHE A 217 -1.29 16.74 45.74
CA PHE A 217 -0.91 18.12 45.45
C PHE A 217 -0.90 18.48 43.96
N ALA A 218 -0.73 17.50 43.07
CA ALA A 218 -0.84 17.69 41.63
C ALA A 218 -2.32 17.79 41.20
N LEU A 219 -3.20 16.96 41.76
CA LEU A 219 -4.65 16.97 41.50
C LEU A 219 -5.31 18.25 42.05
N GLN A 220 -4.99 18.62 43.29
CA GLN A 220 -5.46 19.86 43.91
C GLN A 220 -5.11 21.07 43.03
N ARG A 221 -3.86 21.16 42.56
CA ARG A 221 -3.40 22.23 41.68
C ARG A 221 -4.13 22.26 40.35
N GLU A 222 -4.50 21.11 39.79
CA GLU A 222 -5.26 21.03 38.53
C GLU A 222 -6.70 21.55 38.75
N GLN A 223 -7.34 21.18 39.87
CA GLN A 223 -8.66 21.69 40.26
C GLN A 223 -8.67 23.20 40.55
N GLU A 224 -7.67 23.72 41.26
CA GLU A 224 -7.50 25.16 41.51
C GLU A 224 -7.38 25.97 40.21
N LEU A 225 -6.79 25.38 39.16
CA LEU A 225 -6.67 25.99 37.84
C LEU A 225 -7.95 25.88 37.01
N GLU A 226 -8.69 24.77 37.10
CA GLU A 226 -10.03 24.64 36.47
C GLU A 226 -11.00 25.69 37.03
N VAL A 227 -11.03 25.89 38.35
CA VAL A 227 -11.84 26.94 38.99
C VAL A 227 -11.39 28.35 38.58
N ALA A 228 -10.07 28.59 38.50
CA ALA A 228 -9.53 29.86 38.04
C ALA A 228 -9.85 30.17 36.56
N ALA A 229 -9.93 29.16 35.71
CA ALA A 229 -10.30 29.32 34.30
C ALA A 229 -11.79 29.62 34.10
N ILE A 230 -12.65 29.13 35.00
CA ILE A 230 -14.11 29.37 34.96
C ILE A 230 -14.47 30.77 35.52
N ASN A 231 -13.73 31.29 36.50
CA ASN A 231 -14.01 32.60 37.11
C ASN A 231 -12.95 33.65 36.75
N PRO A 232 -13.21 34.56 35.77
CA PRO A 232 -12.26 35.60 35.37
C PRO A 232 -12.00 36.69 36.43
N SER A 233 -12.74 36.70 37.55
CA SER A 233 -12.44 37.55 38.71
C SER A 233 -11.47 36.91 39.72
N HIS A 234 -11.09 35.64 39.52
CA HIS A 234 -10.16 34.93 40.41
C HIS A 234 -8.72 35.43 40.23
N PRO A 235 -7.92 35.64 41.30
CA PRO A 235 -6.57 36.20 41.20
C PRO A 235 -5.59 35.42 40.30
N LEU A 236 -5.81 34.12 40.12
CA LEU A 236 -4.99 33.28 39.24
C LEU A 236 -5.36 33.38 37.75
N ALA A 237 -6.53 33.93 37.40
CA ALA A 237 -7.03 33.98 36.02
C ALA A 237 -6.19 34.88 35.08
N GLN A 238 -5.36 35.76 35.64
CA GLN A 238 -4.46 36.65 34.90
C GLN A 238 -3.00 36.13 34.81
N MET A 239 -2.71 34.94 35.39
CA MET A 239 -1.38 34.34 35.34
C MET A 239 -1.25 33.30 34.21
N PRO A 240 -0.06 33.12 33.61
CA PRO A 240 0.16 32.05 32.64
C PRO A 240 -0.05 30.68 33.28
N LEU A 241 -0.88 29.85 32.64
CA LEU A 241 -1.26 28.51 33.09
C LEU A 241 -0.03 27.65 33.45
N PRO A 242 0.11 27.19 34.71
CA PRO A 242 1.17 26.28 35.10
C PRO A 242 1.13 24.96 34.31
N PRO A 243 2.29 24.41 33.89
CA PRO A 243 2.32 23.21 33.06
C PRO A 243 1.86 21.97 33.85
N SER A 244 1.00 21.14 33.24
CA SER A 244 0.41 19.97 33.92
C SER A 244 1.47 18.97 34.38
N MET A 245 1.32 18.51 35.63
CA MET A 245 2.21 17.56 36.28
C MET A 245 1.99 16.10 35.81
N LYS A 246 1.05 15.85 34.90
CA LYS A 246 0.77 14.53 34.28
C LYS A 246 1.97 13.90 33.53
N ASN A 247 3.03 14.67 33.29
CA ASN A 247 4.30 14.19 32.70
C ASN A 247 5.46 14.03 33.70
N CYS A 248 5.23 14.27 35.00
CA CYS A 248 6.19 14.04 36.06
C CYS A 248 6.26 12.54 36.42
N ILE A 249 7.47 11.98 36.36
CA ILE A 249 7.76 10.58 36.68
C ILE A 249 8.33 10.49 38.10
N GLN A 250 8.02 9.43 38.84
CA GLN A 250 8.53 9.24 40.21
C GLN A 250 8.93 7.78 40.44
N LEU A 251 10.02 7.57 41.18
CA LEU A 251 10.52 6.29 41.65
C LEU A 251 10.82 6.41 43.15
N ALA A 252 10.27 5.53 43.97
CA ALA A 252 10.42 5.52 45.42
C ALA A 252 10.83 4.14 45.93
N ALA A 253 11.72 4.10 46.93
CA ALA A 253 12.37 2.88 47.40
C ALA A 253 11.42 1.85 48.06
N CYS A 254 10.32 2.31 48.65
CA CYS A 254 9.40 1.48 49.43
C CYS A 254 7.99 2.12 49.51
N ASP A 255 6.97 1.38 49.95
CA ASP A 255 5.63 1.92 50.20
C ASP A 255 5.59 2.75 51.51
N ALA A 256 4.49 3.48 51.72
CA ALA A 256 4.27 4.47 52.76
C ALA A 256 4.35 3.95 54.21
N THR A 257 4.41 2.64 54.42
CA THR A 257 4.48 1.99 55.74
C THR A 257 5.74 1.14 55.94
N GLU A 258 6.58 1.03 54.91
CA GLU A 258 7.76 0.17 54.90
C GLU A 258 9.03 0.94 55.31
N LEU A 259 10.00 0.22 55.88
CA LEU A 259 11.33 0.73 56.24
C LEU A 259 12.39 0.11 55.32
N LEU A 260 13.48 0.83 55.06
CA LEU A 260 14.63 0.30 54.31
C LEU A 260 15.36 -0.83 55.07
N PRO A 261 16.00 -1.78 54.36
CA PRO A 261 16.59 -2.96 54.98
C PRO A 261 17.94 -2.66 55.62
N MET A 262 18.14 -3.10 56.87
CA MET A 262 19.35 -2.85 57.65
C MET A 262 20.39 -3.98 57.59
N ASN A 263 20.28 -4.94 56.65
CA ASN A 263 21.20 -6.07 56.56
C ASN A 263 22.65 -5.59 56.27
N PRO A 264 23.66 -5.89 57.12
CA PRO A 264 25.04 -5.41 56.96
C PRO A 264 25.73 -5.85 55.66
N ASP A 265 25.27 -6.94 55.04
CA ASP A 265 25.81 -7.41 53.76
C ASP A 265 25.39 -6.52 52.57
N LEU A 266 24.41 -5.62 52.77
CA LEU A 266 23.89 -4.71 51.75
C LEU A 266 24.36 -3.26 51.96
N PRO A 267 24.39 -2.44 50.89
CA PRO A 267 24.46 -0.99 51.03
C PRO A 267 23.19 -0.43 51.68
N ALA A 268 23.32 0.70 52.36
CA ALA A 268 22.19 1.49 52.87
C ALA A 268 21.40 2.11 51.71
N ASP A 269 22.09 2.62 50.68
CA ASP A 269 21.48 3.11 49.42
C ASP A 269 21.13 1.96 48.47
N LEU A 270 20.44 0.93 48.97
CA LEU A 270 20.08 -0.26 48.19
C LEU A 270 19.26 0.08 46.94
N PHE A 271 18.31 1.01 47.04
CA PHE A 271 17.47 1.41 45.92
C PHE A 271 18.29 2.19 44.88
N THR A 272 19.07 3.17 45.31
CA THR A 272 20.02 3.90 44.47
C THR A 272 21.00 2.95 43.78
N SER A 273 21.65 2.07 44.55
CA SER A 273 22.58 1.05 44.05
C SER A 273 21.94 0.13 43.00
N CYS A 274 20.66 -0.22 43.13
CA CYS A 274 19.91 -0.94 42.08
C CYS A 274 19.69 -0.07 40.84
N LEU A 275 19.23 1.17 41.01
CA LEU A 275 18.92 2.09 39.91
C LEU A 275 20.15 2.57 39.12
N THR A 276 21.31 2.73 39.76
CA THR A 276 22.50 3.34 39.17
C THR A 276 23.63 2.34 38.91
N THR A 277 23.72 1.25 39.68
CA THR A 277 24.78 0.23 39.58
C THR A 277 24.24 -1.22 39.59
N PRO A 278 23.22 -1.55 38.74
CA PRO A 278 22.45 -2.79 38.82
C PRO A 278 23.31 -4.05 38.84
N ILE A 279 24.34 -4.14 37.98
CA ILE A 279 25.18 -5.34 37.89
C ILE A 279 25.96 -5.60 39.19
N LYS A 280 26.49 -4.56 39.85
CA LYS A 280 27.27 -4.73 41.08
C LYS A 280 26.40 -5.25 42.23
N ILE A 281 25.19 -4.71 42.39
CA ILE A 281 24.26 -5.18 43.43
C ILE A 281 23.60 -6.52 43.06
N ALA A 282 23.29 -6.78 41.78
CA ALA A 282 22.73 -8.06 41.35
C ALA A 282 23.65 -9.25 41.66
N LEU A 283 24.95 -9.12 41.37
CA LEU A 283 25.92 -10.19 41.61
C LEU A 283 26.19 -10.38 43.12
N ARG A 284 26.31 -9.28 43.88
CA ARG A 284 26.43 -9.29 45.34
C ARG A 284 25.21 -9.97 46.00
N TRP A 285 24.00 -9.61 45.57
CA TRP A 285 22.74 -10.20 46.05
C TRP A 285 22.60 -11.67 45.65
N PHE A 286 23.01 -12.05 44.43
CA PHE A 286 23.01 -13.43 43.96
C PHE A 286 23.88 -14.32 44.85
N CYS A 287 25.07 -13.85 45.23
CA CYS A 287 25.98 -14.59 46.12
C CYS A 287 25.47 -14.74 47.56
N MET A 288 24.46 -13.94 47.96
CA MET A 288 23.74 -14.11 49.24
C MET A 288 22.56 -15.10 49.12
N GLN A 289 22.13 -15.48 47.90
CA GLN A 289 21.01 -16.40 47.70
C GLN A 289 21.43 -17.87 47.90
N LYS A 290 20.44 -18.72 48.18
CA LYS A 290 20.66 -20.18 48.30
C LYS A 290 21.23 -20.82 47.03
N SER A 291 21.00 -20.21 45.85
CA SER A 291 21.54 -20.63 44.56
C SER A 291 23.06 -20.53 44.47
N ALA A 292 23.69 -19.57 45.17
CA ALA A 292 25.15 -19.41 45.16
C ALA A 292 25.92 -20.67 45.62
N LYS A 293 25.27 -21.56 46.37
CA LYS A 293 25.82 -22.85 46.79
C LYS A 293 26.06 -23.83 45.63
N LEU A 294 25.51 -23.55 44.44
CA LEU A 294 25.79 -24.31 43.21
C LEU A 294 27.16 -23.96 42.61
N VAL A 295 27.73 -22.79 42.95
CA VAL A 295 29.03 -22.31 42.44
C VAL A 295 30.03 -22.19 43.60
N PRO A 296 30.57 -23.31 44.13
CA PRO A 296 31.54 -23.28 45.21
C PRO A 296 32.82 -22.52 44.80
N GLY A 297 33.31 -21.65 45.68
CA GLY A 297 34.55 -20.87 45.48
C GLY A 297 34.35 -19.40 45.12
N VAL A 298 33.15 -18.98 44.69
CA VAL A 298 32.89 -17.55 44.36
C VAL A 298 32.65 -16.74 45.64
N THR A 299 33.63 -15.93 46.03
CA THR A 299 33.53 -14.96 47.13
C THR A 299 33.12 -13.58 46.63
N LEU A 300 32.69 -12.69 47.54
CA LEU A 300 32.37 -11.29 47.19
C LEU A 300 33.58 -10.55 46.59
N ASP A 301 34.80 -10.88 47.02
CA ASP A 301 36.04 -10.26 46.52
C ASP A 301 36.31 -10.57 45.04
N LEU A 302 35.89 -11.75 44.56
CA LEU A 302 36.00 -12.11 43.15
C LEU A 302 35.00 -11.31 42.28
N ILE A 303 33.84 -10.95 42.82
CA ILE A 303 32.84 -10.11 42.14
C ILE A 303 33.38 -8.68 41.91
N GLU A 304 34.12 -8.14 42.88
CA GLU A 304 34.73 -6.80 42.74
C GLU A 304 35.89 -6.79 41.72
N ARG A 305 36.40 -7.97 41.33
CA ARG A 305 37.56 -8.14 40.44
C ARG A 305 37.19 -8.71 39.06
N ILE A 306 35.91 -8.74 38.68
CA ILE A 306 35.46 -9.22 37.37
C ILE A 306 36.14 -8.43 36.24
N PRO A 307 36.83 -9.08 35.29
CA PRO A 307 37.54 -8.40 34.23
C PRO A 307 36.59 -7.78 33.21
N GLY A 308 36.96 -6.60 32.70
CA GLY A 308 36.28 -5.95 31.58
C GLY A 308 35.77 -4.54 31.86
N ARG A 309 34.79 -4.12 31.04
CA ARG A 309 34.09 -2.84 31.17
C ARG A 309 32.64 -3.03 30.74
N LEU A 310 31.70 -2.36 31.42
CA LEU A 310 30.25 -2.43 31.14
C LEU A 310 29.87 -2.17 29.66
N ASN A 311 30.71 -1.47 28.91
CA ASN A 311 30.49 -1.12 27.50
C ASN A 311 31.06 -2.16 26.52
N ASP A 312 32.00 -3.01 26.94
CA ASP A 312 32.66 -4.01 26.07
C ASP A 312 32.01 -5.38 26.24
N ARG A 313 31.08 -5.66 25.33
CA ARG A 313 30.30 -6.91 25.23
C ARG A 313 31.13 -8.18 25.02
N ARG A 314 32.44 -8.08 24.75
CA ARG A 314 33.35 -9.23 24.64
C ARG A 314 34.00 -9.60 25.98
N THR A 315 33.78 -8.80 27.02
CA THR A 315 34.31 -9.02 28.37
C THR A 315 33.19 -9.50 29.31
N PRO A 316 33.46 -10.33 30.33
CA PRO A 316 32.44 -10.86 31.24
C PRO A 316 31.50 -9.78 31.81
N LEU A 317 32.08 -8.66 32.29
CA LEU A 317 31.32 -7.56 32.87
C LEU A 317 30.39 -6.86 31.84
N GLY A 318 30.83 -6.73 30.59
CA GLY A 318 30.04 -6.10 29.53
C GLY A 318 29.03 -7.03 28.87
N GLU A 319 29.30 -8.34 28.83
CA GLU A 319 28.32 -9.35 28.41
C GLU A 319 27.18 -9.45 29.43
N LEU A 320 27.48 -9.57 30.73
CA LEU A 320 26.47 -9.56 31.79
C LEU A 320 25.60 -8.29 31.74
N ASN A 321 26.20 -7.11 31.54
CA ASN A 321 25.46 -5.86 31.40
C ASN A 321 24.51 -5.85 30.18
N TRP A 322 24.92 -6.48 29.08
CA TRP A 322 24.12 -6.59 27.86
C TRP A 322 23.00 -7.63 27.97
N ILE A 323 23.26 -8.78 28.61
CA ILE A 323 22.24 -9.78 28.96
C ILE A 323 21.20 -9.18 29.92
N PHE A 324 21.64 -8.49 30.98
CA PHE A 324 20.75 -7.78 31.91
C PHE A 324 19.86 -6.76 31.19
N THR A 325 20.44 -6.00 30.25
CA THR A 325 19.69 -5.04 29.43
C THR A 325 18.65 -5.75 28.54
N ALA A 326 18.99 -6.88 27.93
CA ALA A 326 18.06 -7.66 27.12
C ALA A 326 16.91 -8.25 27.97
N ILE A 327 17.22 -8.80 29.14
CA ILE A 327 16.23 -9.41 30.03
C ILE A 327 15.26 -8.36 30.61
N THR A 328 15.77 -7.24 31.13
CA THR A 328 14.91 -6.19 31.71
C THR A 328 14.02 -5.50 30.66
N ASP A 329 14.53 -5.27 29.44
CA ASP A 329 13.73 -4.72 28.33
C ASP A 329 12.66 -5.73 27.84
N THR A 330 12.98 -7.03 27.90
CA THR A 330 12.05 -8.12 27.57
C THR A 330 10.91 -8.25 28.58
N ILE A 331 11.23 -8.23 29.88
CA ILE A 331 10.22 -8.27 30.96
C ILE A 331 9.29 -7.06 30.83
N ALA A 332 9.84 -5.86 30.62
CA ALA A 332 9.06 -4.66 30.42
C ALA A 332 8.13 -4.74 29.20
N TRP A 333 8.59 -5.27 28.07
CA TRP A 333 7.77 -5.37 26.86
C TRP A 333 6.66 -6.43 26.95
N ASN A 334 6.85 -7.50 27.71
CA ASN A 334 5.81 -8.52 27.90
C ASN A 334 4.78 -8.12 28.96
N VAL A 335 5.18 -7.37 30.00
CA VAL A 335 4.29 -6.99 31.11
C VAL A 335 3.56 -5.64 30.90
N LEU A 336 4.13 -4.70 30.13
CA LEU A 336 3.58 -3.33 30.03
C LEU A 336 2.70 -3.11 28.79
N PRO A 337 1.59 -2.35 28.92
CA PRO A 337 0.85 -1.80 27.77
C PRO A 337 1.77 -1.03 26.83
N ARG A 338 1.54 -1.16 25.52
CA ARG A 338 2.44 -0.66 24.46
C ARG A 338 2.78 0.82 24.60
N ASP A 339 1.81 1.67 24.91
CA ASP A 339 2.01 3.13 25.09
C ASP A 339 2.88 3.45 26.31
N LEU A 340 2.68 2.72 27.41
CA LEU A 340 3.47 2.87 28.63
C LEU A 340 4.91 2.38 28.41
N PHE A 341 5.08 1.30 27.66
CA PHE A 341 6.40 0.83 27.23
C PHE A 341 7.12 1.89 26.38
N GLN A 342 6.46 2.53 25.40
CA GLN A 342 7.08 3.64 24.65
C GLN A 342 7.51 4.78 25.58
N LYS A 343 6.59 5.27 26.43
CA LYS A 343 6.80 6.42 27.31
C LYS A 343 7.96 6.22 28.29
N LEU A 344 8.17 4.98 28.77
CA LEU A 344 9.18 4.70 29.81
C LEU A 344 10.46 4.05 29.27
N PHE A 345 10.38 3.14 28.30
CA PHE A 345 11.51 2.32 27.82
C PHE A 345 12.07 2.75 26.46
N ARG A 346 11.46 3.74 25.79
CA ARG A 346 11.91 4.23 24.46
C ARG A 346 12.07 5.75 24.34
N GLN A 347 11.28 6.56 25.07
CA GLN A 347 11.27 8.02 24.91
C GLN A 347 12.59 8.73 25.30
N ASP A 348 13.18 8.41 26.46
CA ASP A 348 14.43 8.99 26.97
C ASP A 348 15.36 7.87 27.48
N LEU A 349 16.64 7.93 27.10
CA LEU A 349 17.67 6.95 27.45
C LEU A 349 17.89 6.83 28.97
N LEU A 350 17.78 7.95 29.72
CA LEU A 350 17.98 7.92 31.16
C LEU A 350 16.76 7.31 31.88
N VAL A 351 15.54 7.69 31.46
CA VAL A 351 14.29 7.13 31.99
C VAL A 351 14.21 5.63 31.70
N ALA A 352 14.55 5.20 30.48
CA ALA A 352 14.59 3.79 30.10
C ALA A 352 15.64 2.99 30.88
N SER A 353 16.75 3.63 31.27
CA SER A 353 17.76 3.00 32.13
C SER A 353 17.27 2.85 33.56
N LEU A 354 16.71 3.92 34.14
CA LEU A 354 16.16 3.87 35.49
C LEU A 354 15.00 2.87 35.60
N PHE A 355 14.11 2.76 34.61
CA PHE A 355 13.01 1.78 34.65
C PHE A 355 13.45 0.33 34.40
N ARG A 356 14.43 0.05 33.52
CA ARG A 356 15.06 -1.29 33.44
C ARG A 356 15.66 -1.69 34.79
N ASN A 357 16.40 -0.76 35.40
CA ASN A 357 17.09 -0.99 36.65
C ASN A 357 16.11 -1.05 37.86
N PHE A 358 14.95 -0.39 37.77
CA PHE A 358 13.86 -0.48 38.75
C PHE A 358 13.23 -1.88 38.80
N LEU A 359 13.20 -2.65 37.71
CA LEU A 359 12.70 -4.03 37.74
C LEU A 359 13.60 -4.93 38.62
N LEU A 360 14.91 -4.69 38.60
CA LEU A 360 15.85 -5.33 39.51
C LEU A 360 15.63 -4.88 40.96
N ALA A 361 15.36 -3.59 41.19
CA ALA A 361 15.01 -3.08 42.51
C ALA A 361 13.74 -3.76 43.06
N GLU A 362 12.68 -3.88 42.25
CA GLU A 362 11.44 -4.60 42.61
C GLU A 362 11.73 -6.04 43.02
N ARG A 363 12.65 -6.73 42.32
CA ARG A 363 13.04 -8.11 42.64
C ARG A 363 13.88 -8.20 43.92
N ILE A 364 14.93 -7.40 44.05
CA ILE A 364 15.89 -7.46 45.17
C ILE A 364 15.23 -6.98 46.46
N MET A 365 14.62 -5.79 46.45
CA MET A 365 14.11 -5.17 47.67
C MET A 365 12.94 -5.96 48.29
N ARG A 366 12.16 -6.64 47.45
CA ARG A 366 11.08 -7.53 47.89
C ARG A 366 11.56 -8.76 48.64
N SER A 367 12.80 -9.21 48.44
CA SER A 367 13.41 -10.26 49.28
C SER A 367 13.72 -9.80 50.72
N TYR A 368 13.60 -8.50 50.99
CA TYR A 368 13.81 -7.86 52.29
C TYR A 368 12.59 -7.05 52.78
N ASN A 369 11.37 -7.46 52.37
CA ASN A 369 10.10 -6.84 52.76
C ASN A 369 9.94 -5.35 52.39
N CYS A 370 10.57 -4.91 51.30
CA CYS A 370 10.41 -3.57 50.74
C CYS A 370 9.81 -3.66 49.32
N THR A 371 8.84 -2.80 49.01
CA THR A 371 8.10 -2.78 47.75
C THR A 371 8.28 -1.43 47.05
N PRO A 372 9.26 -1.32 46.12
CA PRO A 372 9.48 -0.08 45.37
C PRO A 372 8.23 0.39 44.61
N VAL A 373 7.96 1.69 44.64
CA VAL A 373 6.76 2.31 44.07
C VAL A 373 7.12 3.24 42.91
N SER A 374 6.41 3.13 41.79
CA SER A 374 6.59 4.00 40.63
C SER A 374 5.35 4.86 40.30
N SER A 375 5.58 5.97 39.62
CA SER A 375 4.56 6.78 38.94
C SER A 375 5.05 7.11 37.52
N PRO A 376 4.41 6.60 36.45
CA PRO A 376 3.28 5.67 36.43
C PRO A 376 3.57 4.35 37.16
N ARG A 377 2.53 3.71 37.70
CA ARG A 377 2.64 2.41 38.40
C ARG A 377 2.84 1.29 37.38
N LEU A 378 3.86 0.44 37.58
CA LEU A 378 4.01 -0.79 36.80
C LEU A 378 3.17 -1.94 37.41
N PRO A 379 2.72 -2.93 36.63
CA PRO A 379 2.35 -4.23 37.15
C PRO A 379 3.58 -4.96 37.72
N PRO A 380 3.42 -5.94 38.63
CA PRO A 380 4.56 -6.62 39.26
C PRO A 380 5.40 -7.43 38.26
N THR A 381 6.73 -7.29 38.31
CA THR A 381 7.68 -7.94 37.40
C THR A 381 8.64 -8.94 38.08
N TYR A 382 8.73 -8.90 39.42
CA TYR A 382 9.63 -9.71 40.26
C TYR A 382 9.62 -11.25 40.02
N MET A 383 8.50 -11.82 39.55
CA MET A 383 8.31 -13.27 39.30
C MET A 383 8.35 -13.67 37.82
N HIS A 384 8.69 -12.77 36.90
CA HIS A 384 8.71 -13.08 35.46
C HIS A 384 9.75 -14.16 35.13
N ALA A 385 9.38 -15.17 34.33
CA ALA A 385 10.22 -16.35 34.05
C ALA A 385 11.64 -16.01 33.54
N MET A 386 11.77 -14.97 32.70
CA MET A 386 13.06 -14.42 32.25
C MET A 386 14.07 -14.08 33.36
N TRP A 387 13.67 -13.92 34.63
CA TRP A 387 14.62 -13.79 35.75
C TRP A 387 15.38 -15.10 36.04
N GLN A 388 14.81 -16.26 35.72
CA GLN A 388 15.51 -17.55 35.81
C GLN A 388 16.62 -17.66 34.76
N ALA A 389 16.40 -17.12 33.55
CA ALA A 389 17.43 -17.00 32.53
C ALA A 389 18.54 -16.00 32.91
N TRP A 390 18.21 -14.95 33.69
CA TRP A 390 19.24 -14.07 34.29
C TRP A 390 20.07 -14.82 35.32
N ASP A 391 19.44 -15.52 36.26
CA ASP A 391 20.14 -16.26 37.30
C ASP A 391 21.06 -17.33 36.70
N LEU A 392 20.60 -18.07 35.68
CA LEU A 392 21.42 -19.05 34.94
C LEU A 392 22.60 -18.40 34.19
N ALA A 393 22.38 -17.26 33.53
CA ALA A 393 23.46 -16.54 32.84
C ALA A 393 24.50 -15.97 33.82
N VAL A 394 24.08 -15.57 35.02
CA VAL A 394 24.98 -15.18 36.12
C VAL A 394 25.77 -16.38 36.64
N ASP A 395 25.12 -17.51 36.89
CA ASP A 395 25.74 -18.77 37.37
C ASP A 395 26.85 -19.26 36.40
N ILE A 396 26.52 -19.36 35.11
CA ILE A 396 27.45 -19.73 34.02
C ILE A 396 28.61 -18.72 33.87
N CYS A 397 28.40 -17.45 34.20
CA CYS A 397 29.48 -16.46 34.16
C CYS A 397 30.36 -16.56 35.41
N LEU A 398 29.77 -16.60 36.61
CA LEU A 398 30.48 -16.62 37.90
C LEU A 398 31.30 -17.91 38.09
N SER A 399 30.83 -19.05 37.60
CA SER A 399 31.56 -20.31 37.64
C SER A 399 32.90 -20.29 36.88
N GLN A 400 33.07 -19.38 35.91
CA GLN A 400 34.34 -19.22 35.18
C GLN A 400 35.36 -18.33 35.90
N LEU A 401 34.92 -17.42 36.79
CA LEU A 401 35.78 -16.39 37.42
C LEU A 401 37.07 -16.95 38.05
N PRO A 402 37.05 -18.04 38.86
CA PRO A 402 38.27 -18.58 39.46
C PRO A 402 39.32 -18.94 38.39
N THR A 403 38.94 -19.72 37.38
CA THR A 403 39.85 -20.12 36.28
C THR A 403 40.35 -18.95 35.45
N ILE A 404 39.53 -17.90 35.26
CA ILE A 404 39.93 -16.69 34.53
C ILE A 404 40.93 -15.85 35.33
N ILE A 405 40.77 -15.77 36.66
CA ILE A 405 41.57 -14.91 37.54
C ILE A 405 42.86 -15.61 38.02
N GLU A 406 42.83 -16.92 38.24
CA GLU A 406 43.95 -17.70 38.79
C GLU A 406 44.81 -18.35 37.69
N GLU A 407 44.18 -18.92 36.65
CA GLU A 407 44.88 -19.64 35.56
C GLU A 407 45.08 -18.78 34.31
N GLY A 408 44.38 -17.64 34.19
CA GLY A 408 44.37 -16.81 32.99
C GLY A 408 43.55 -17.39 31.83
N THR A 409 42.65 -18.35 32.11
CA THR A 409 41.85 -19.08 31.12
C THR A 409 40.96 -18.13 30.29
N ALA A 410 40.86 -18.38 28.99
CA ALA A 410 40.06 -17.55 28.08
C ALA A 410 38.54 -17.67 28.36
N PHE A 411 37.88 -16.53 28.55
CA PHE A 411 36.43 -16.44 28.80
C PHE A 411 35.59 -17.08 27.69
N ARG A 412 34.56 -17.84 28.08
CA ARG A 412 33.58 -18.45 27.17
C ARG A 412 32.27 -17.65 27.22
N PRO A 413 31.84 -17.04 26.09
CA PRO A 413 30.57 -16.31 26.00
C PRO A 413 29.36 -17.15 26.43
N SER A 414 28.38 -16.50 27.05
CA SER A 414 27.14 -17.12 27.51
C SER A 414 26.28 -17.63 26.36
N PRO A 415 25.67 -18.84 26.46
CA PRO A 415 24.79 -19.37 25.43
C PRO A 415 23.45 -18.63 25.31
N PHE A 416 23.11 -17.76 26.27
CA PHE A 416 21.82 -17.04 26.38
C PHE A 416 21.28 -16.51 25.05
N PHE A 417 22.09 -15.78 24.25
CA PHE A 417 21.61 -15.22 22.98
C PHE A 417 21.35 -16.29 21.91
N ALA A 418 22.07 -17.42 21.92
CA ALA A 418 21.82 -18.53 21.00
C ALA A 418 20.58 -19.34 21.40
N GLU A 419 20.34 -19.52 22.70
CA GLU A 419 19.16 -20.17 23.26
C GLU A 419 17.89 -19.35 22.99
N GLN A 420 17.90 -18.04 23.31
CA GLN A 420 16.74 -17.17 23.11
C GLN A 420 16.39 -16.97 21.63
N LEU A 421 17.38 -16.95 20.71
CA LEU A 421 17.10 -17.00 19.27
C LEU A 421 16.48 -18.34 18.85
N THR A 422 16.81 -19.44 19.51
CA THR A 422 16.23 -20.77 19.20
C THR A 422 14.81 -20.89 19.73
N ALA A 423 14.49 -20.33 20.89
CA ALA A 423 13.11 -20.22 21.37
C ALA A 423 12.23 -19.38 20.44
N PHE A 424 12.79 -18.31 19.86
CA PHE A 424 12.11 -17.49 18.85
C PHE A 424 11.91 -18.24 17.51
N ASP A 425 12.89 -19.02 17.07
CA ASP A 425 12.82 -19.95 15.92
C ASP A 425 11.65 -20.94 16.11
N VAL A 426 11.58 -21.60 17.27
CA VAL A 426 10.50 -22.53 17.62
C VAL A 426 9.15 -21.82 17.59
N TRP A 427 9.02 -20.62 18.17
CA TRP A 427 7.77 -19.85 18.11
C TRP A 427 7.30 -19.60 16.67
N LEU A 428 8.23 -19.29 15.74
CA LEU A 428 7.91 -19.12 14.31
C LEU A 428 7.43 -20.42 13.65
N THR A 429 8.04 -21.57 13.95
CA THR A 429 7.65 -22.85 13.34
C THR A 429 6.23 -23.29 13.67
N MET A 430 5.68 -22.89 14.82
CA MET A 430 4.40 -23.39 15.30
C MET A 430 3.16 -22.73 14.64
N GLY A 431 3.32 -21.70 13.79
CA GLY A 431 2.23 -21.11 13.01
C GLY A 431 1.56 -19.85 13.59
N VAL A 432 0.67 -19.26 12.79
CA VAL A 432 0.19 -17.85 12.90
C VAL A 432 -1.24 -17.71 13.45
N GLU A 433 -1.72 -18.73 14.16
CA GLU A 433 -3.01 -18.66 14.87
C GLU A 433 -2.97 -17.59 15.97
N ASN A 434 -4.13 -17.11 16.42
CA ASN A 434 -4.25 -16.02 17.39
C ASN A 434 -3.56 -16.37 18.73
N ARG A 435 -2.31 -15.94 18.89
CA ARG A 435 -1.42 -16.30 20.00
C ARG A 435 -0.77 -15.07 20.63
N ASN A 436 -0.23 -15.26 21.83
CA ASN A 436 0.59 -14.25 22.47
C ASN A 436 1.80 -13.88 21.61
N PRO A 437 2.19 -12.60 21.56
CA PRO A 437 3.33 -12.15 20.78
C PRO A 437 4.64 -12.81 21.26
N PRO A 438 5.63 -13.02 20.38
CA PRO A 438 6.86 -13.74 20.75
C PRO A 438 7.67 -12.97 21.79
N GLU A 439 7.80 -13.55 22.99
CA GLU A 439 8.42 -12.89 24.14
C GLU A 439 9.84 -12.39 23.85
N GLN A 440 10.59 -13.10 23.00
CA GLN A 440 12.00 -12.87 22.70
C GLN A 440 12.25 -11.73 21.70
N LEU A 441 11.21 -11.09 21.13
CA LEU A 441 11.36 -10.05 20.10
C LEU A 441 12.24 -8.85 20.53
N PRO A 442 12.24 -8.37 21.79
CA PRO A 442 13.20 -7.37 22.27
C PRO A 442 14.64 -7.91 22.35
N ILE A 443 14.82 -9.22 22.57
CA ILE A 443 16.14 -9.88 22.57
C ILE A 443 16.70 -9.92 21.15
N VAL A 444 15.88 -10.22 20.13
CA VAL A 444 16.28 -10.15 18.71
C VAL A 444 16.86 -8.77 18.39
N LEU A 445 16.19 -7.68 18.80
CA LEU A 445 16.69 -6.30 18.66
C LEU A 445 18.06 -6.11 19.33
N GLN A 446 18.26 -6.62 20.54
CA GLN A 446 19.55 -6.53 21.24
C GLN A 446 20.66 -7.33 20.54
N VAL A 447 20.31 -8.42 19.85
CA VAL A 447 21.25 -9.24 19.07
C VAL A 447 21.66 -8.59 17.75
N LEU A 448 20.81 -7.76 17.10
CA LEU A 448 21.19 -7.01 15.88
C LEU A 448 22.44 -6.15 16.08
N LEU A 449 22.65 -5.65 17.32
CA LEU A 449 23.83 -4.87 17.72
C LEU A 449 25.11 -5.72 17.84
N SER A 450 25.00 -7.04 18.03
CA SER A 450 26.12 -7.97 17.92
C SER A 450 26.62 -8.07 16.48
N GLN A 451 27.81 -8.66 16.28
CA GLN A 451 28.24 -9.17 14.98
C GLN A 451 28.00 -10.68 14.89
N VAL A 452 28.37 -11.43 15.95
CA VAL A 452 28.45 -12.91 15.97
C VAL A 452 27.14 -13.60 15.58
N HIS A 453 26.00 -13.10 16.04
CA HIS A 453 24.68 -13.69 15.79
C HIS A 453 23.79 -12.83 14.87
N ARG A 454 24.36 -11.79 14.23
CA ARG A 454 23.58 -10.82 13.46
C ARG A 454 22.84 -11.45 12.28
N LEU A 455 23.49 -12.36 11.55
CA LEU A 455 22.89 -13.05 10.40
C LEU A 455 21.65 -13.84 10.84
N ARG A 456 21.76 -14.69 11.87
CA ARG A 456 20.62 -15.45 12.40
C ARG A 456 19.51 -14.54 12.94
N ALA A 457 19.85 -13.46 13.64
CA ALA A 457 18.83 -12.52 14.13
C ALA A 457 18.11 -11.75 13.02
N LEU A 458 18.78 -11.44 11.90
CA LEU A 458 18.16 -10.82 10.72
C LEU A 458 17.31 -11.81 9.91
N ASP A 459 17.76 -13.06 9.75
CA ASP A 459 16.99 -14.14 9.12
C ASP A 459 15.68 -14.40 9.88
N LEU A 460 15.77 -14.61 11.20
CA LEU A 460 14.59 -14.82 12.05
C LEU A 460 13.68 -13.59 12.11
N LEU A 461 14.24 -12.37 12.10
CA LEU A 461 13.44 -11.15 11.95
C LEU A 461 12.74 -11.09 10.58
N GLY A 462 13.40 -11.48 9.49
CA GLY A 462 12.80 -11.58 8.16
C GLY A 462 11.60 -12.53 8.16
N LYS A 463 11.79 -13.76 8.66
CA LYS A 463 10.72 -14.77 8.83
C LYS A 463 9.56 -14.25 9.69
N PHE A 464 9.85 -13.53 10.77
CA PHE A 464 8.81 -12.91 11.61
C PHE A 464 8.02 -11.83 10.86
N LEU A 465 8.70 -10.95 10.12
CA LEU A 465 8.03 -9.89 9.34
C LEU A 465 7.25 -10.44 8.14
N ASP A 466 7.59 -11.64 7.64
CA ASP A 466 6.83 -12.34 6.60
C ASP A 466 5.44 -12.82 7.09
N LEU A 467 5.22 -12.93 8.41
CA LEU A 467 3.91 -13.31 8.97
C LEU A 467 2.81 -12.25 8.75
N GLY A 468 3.16 -11.07 8.21
CA GLY A 468 2.22 -10.06 7.72
C GLY A 468 2.27 -8.72 8.48
N PRO A 469 1.40 -7.76 8.12
CA PRO A 469 1.50 -6.37 8.59
C PRO A 469 1.43 -6.18 10.11
N TRP A 470 0.74 -7.08 10.82
CA TRP A 470 0.67 -7.08 12.28
C TRP A 470 2.04 -7.30 12.93
N ALA A 471 2.87 -8.20 12.36
CA ALA A 471 4.21 -8.51 12.85
C ALA A 471 5.17 -7.35 12.57
N VAL A 472 5.04 -6.71 11.41
CA VAL A 472 5.77 -5.48 11.06
C VAL A 472 5.45 -4.36 12.04
N SER A 473 4.17 -4.09 12.30
CA SER A 473 3.75 -3.08 13.29
C SER A 473 4.26 -3.39 14.69
N LEU A 474 4.22 -4.67 15.11
CA LEU A 474 4.72 -5.10 16.40
C LEU A 474 6.24 -4.92 16.54
N ALA A 475 7.03 -5.29 15.53
CA ALA A 475 8.49 -5.10 15.53
C ALA A 475 8.87 -3.60 15.51
N LEU A 476 8.16 -2.78 14.73
CA LEU A 476 8.31 -1.33 14.77
C LEU A 476 8.01 -0.76 16.17
N SER A 477 7.00 -1.29 16.88
CA SER A 477 6.73 -0.94 18.29
C SER A 477 7.83 -1.39 19.28
N VAL A 478 8.50 -2.52 19.04
CA VAL A 478 9.70 -2.90 19.82
C VAL A 478 10.86 -1.91 19.61
N GLY A 479 10.85 -1.21 18.48
CA GLY A 479 11.79 -0.16 18.12
C GLY A 479 12.92 -0.64 17.22
N ILE A 480 12.71 -1.65 16.36
CA ILE A 480 13.77 -2.16 15.46
C ILE A 480 14.30 -1.10 14.49
N PHE A 481 13.47 -0.10 14.14
CA PHE A 481 13.68 0.79 13.00
C PHE A 481 15.06 1.48 12.96
N PRO A 482 15.56 2.13 14.03
CA PRO A 482 16.87 2.80 13.98
C PRO A 482 18.05 1.83 13.85
N TYR A 483 17.86 0.57 14.26
CA TYR A 483 18.89 -0.47 14.16
C TYR A 483 19.00 -1.00 12.72
N VAL A 484 17.87 -1.32 12.08
CA VAL A 484 17.86 -1.77 10.68
C VAL A 484 18.28 -0.63 9.72
N LEU A 485 17.89 0.61 10.01
CA LEU A 485 18.37 1.80 9.27
C LEU A 485 19.88 1.96 9.35
N LYS A 486 20.46 1.85 10.55
CA LYS A 486 21.91 1.92 10.73
C LYS A 486 22.66 0.76 10.06
N LEU A 487 22.04 -0.42 9.92
CA LEU A 487 22.66 -1.56 9.23
C LEU A 487 22.83 -1.36 7.72
N LEU A 488 22.09 -0.42 7.08
CA LEU A 488 22.33 -0.02 5.68
C LEU A 488 23.69 0.66 5.47
N GLN A 489 24.36 1.10 6.54
CA GLN A 489 25.72 1.64 6.48
C GLN A 489 26.79 0.53 6.50
N SER A 490 26.40 -0.75 6.51
CA SER A 490 27.31 -1.89 6.53
C SER A 490 27.68 -2.39 5.13
N SER A 491 28.98 -2.58 4.88
CA SER A 491 29.53 -3.11 3.63
C SER A 491 29.48 -4.64 3.50
N ALA A 492 28.99 -5.36 4.52
CA ALA A 492 28.95 -6.82 4.54
C ALA A 492 27.90 -7.36 3.55
N ARG A 493 28.36 -8.00 2.45
CA ARG A 493 27.50 -8.48 1.34
C ARG A 493 26.44 -9.49 1.81
N GLU A 494 26.80 -10.37 2.74
CA GLU A 494 25.93 -11.34 3.43
C GLU A 494 24.67 -10.72 4.06
N LEU A 495 24.69 -9.43 4.41
CA LEU A 495 23.51 -8.75 4.98
C LEU A 495 22.53 -8.27 3.90
N ARG A 496 22.93 -8.19 2.62
CA ARG A 496 22.13 -7.59 1.54
C ARG A 496 20.77 -8.28 1.36
N PRO A 497 20.67 -9.62 1.20
CA PRO A 497 19.37 -10.28 1.00
C PRO A 497 18.41 -10.05 2.16
N LEU A 498 18.92 -10.16 3.38
CA LEU A 498 18.14 -10.03 4.62
C LEU A 498 17.65 -8.60 4.85
N LEU A 499 18.53 -7.60 4.69
CA LEU A 499 18.15 -6.19 4.86
C LEU A 499 17.20 -5.72 3.76
N VAL A 500 17.34 -6.19 2.52
CA VAL A 500 16.39 -5.94 1.43
C VAL A 500 15.02 -6.55 1.75
N PHE A 501 14.97 -7.81 2.20
CA PHE A 501 13.71 -8.44 2.60
C PHE A 501 13.01 -7.67 3.73
N ILE A 502 13.74 -7.34 4.81
CA ILE A 502 13.22 -6.59 5.95
C ILE A 502 12.69 -5.21 5.53
N TRP A 503 13.42 -4.47 4.68
CA TRP A 503 12.98 -3.15 4.23
C TRP A 503 11.79 -3.18 3.28
N ALA A 504 11.65 -4.22 2.45
CA ALA A 504 10.44 -4.43 1.66
C ALA A 504 9.23 -4.68 2.58
N LYS A 505 9.36 -5.51 3.63
CA LYS A 505 8.30 -5.72 4.62
C LYS A 505 7.92 -4.45 5.39
N ILE A 506 8.90 -3.61 5.76
CA ILE A 506 8.64 -2.32 6.43
C ILE A 506 7.89 -1.36 5.50
N LEU A 507 8.38 -1.14 4.28
CA LEU A 507 7.81 -0.15 3.35
C LEU A 507 6.46 -0.57 2.75
N ALA A 508 6.14 -1.86 2.73
CA ALA A 508 4.81 -2.37 2.39
C ALA A 508 3.74 -2.10 3.47
N VAL A 509 4.13 -1.58 4.65
CA VAL A 509 3.26 -1.34 5.81
C VAL A 509 3.31 0.11 6.29
N ASP A 510 4.48 0.77 6.18
CA ASP A 510 4.65 2.20 6.45
C ASP A 510 5.59 2.86 5.42
N SER A 511 5.01 3.43 4.37
CA SER A 511 5.71 4.17 3.33
C SER A 511 6.33 5.50 3.82
N SER A 512 5.93 6.05 4.98
CA SER A 512 6.49 7.31 5.52
C SER A 512 8.00 7.20 5.81
N CYS A 513 8.53 5.98 5.94
CA CYS A 513 9.94 5.69 6.13
C CYS A 513 10.85 6.16 4.98
N GLN A 514 10.28 6.53 3.82
CA GLN A 514 11.03 7.14 2.70
C GLN A 514 11.87 8.36 3.11
N ALA A 515 11.35 9.22 3.99
CA ALA A 515 12.06 10.43 4.43
C ALA A 515 13.33 10.10 5.24
N ASP A 516 13.24 9.10 6.13
CA ASP A 516 14.37 8.61 6.93
C ASP A 516 15.44 7.93 6.05
N LEU A 517 15.01 7.13 5.06
CA LEU A 517 15.87 6.42 4.09
C LEU A 517 16.61 7.36 3.13
N VAL A 518 16.00 8.48 2.72
CA VAL A 518 16.67 9.48 1.88
C VAL A 518 17.71 10.23 2.70
N LYS A 519 17.32 10.73 3.88
CA LYS A 519 18.15 11.50 4.81
C LYS A 519 19.43 10.78 5.22
N ASP A 520 19.34 9.52 5.64
CA ASP A 520 20.49 8.74 6.10
C ASP A 520 21.24 8.04 4.93
N ASN A 521 20.98 8.46 3.68
CA ASN A 521 21.58 7.93 2.44
C ASN A 521 21.27 6.45 2.13
N GLY A 522 20.30 5.83 2.82
CA GLY A 522 19.90 4.43 2.65
C GLY A 522 19.45 4.06 1.23
N HIS A 523 18.90 5.00 0.46
CA HIS A 523 18.58 4.79 -0.97
C HIS A 523 19.77 4.27 -1.80
N LYS A 524 21.01 4.69 -1.49
CA LYS A 524 22.23 4.24 -2.18
C LYS A 524 22.54 2.76 -1.94
N TYR A 525 22.08 2.19 -0.83
CA TYR A 525 22.20 0.76 -0.55
C TYR A 525 21.42 -0.05 -1.58
N PHE A 526 20.14 0.28 -1.80
CA PHE A 526 19.25 -0.44 -2.70
C PHE A 526 19.62 -0.24 -4.18
N LEU A 527 20.09 0.95 -4.56
CA LEU A 527 20.72 1.17 -5.87
C LEU A 527 21.90 0.21 -6.11
N SER A 528 22.76 0.01 -5.10
CA SER A 528 23.91 -0.91 -5.17
C SER A 528 23.55 -2.40 -5.10
N VAL A 529 22.28 -2.73 -4.85
CA VAL A 529 21.71 -4.10 -4.92
C VAL A 529 21.04 -4.33 -6.26
N LEU A 530 20.34 -3.33 -6.82
CA LEU A 530 19.73 -3.40 -8.14
C LEU A 530 20.77 -3.62 -9.24
N ALA A 531 21.89 -2.88 -9.18
CA ALA A 531 23.00 -3.01 -10.13
C ALA A 531 23.93 -4.23 -9.87
N ASP A 532 23.61 -5.10 -8.90
CA ASP A 532 24.40 -6.30 -8.60
C ASP A 532 23.80 -7.53 -9.31
N ASN A 533 24.29 -7.82 -10.52
CA ASN A 533 23.79 -8.94 -11.33
C ASN A 533 23.99 -10.33 -10.69
N TYR A 534 24.77 -10.45 -9.60
CA TYR A 534 24.86 -11.67 -8.79
C TYR A 534 23.72 -11.82 -7.77
N MET A 535 22.90 -10.79 -7.58
CA MET A 535 21.74 -10.81 -6.70
C MET A 535 20.56 -11.54 -7.38
N PRO A 536 19.91 -12.52 -6.72
CA PRO A 536 18.72 -13.18 -7.25
C PRO A 536 17.62 -12.19 -7.66
N ALA A 537 16.89 -12.51 -8.72
CA ALA A 537 15.88 -11.62 -9.32
C ALA A 537 14.77 -11.25 -8.32
N GLU A 538 14.42 -12.13 -7.38
CA GLU A 538 13.50 -11.86 -6.28
C GLU A 538 13.97 -10.71 -5.38
N HIS A 539 15.24 -10.74 -4.93
CA HIS A 539 15.83 -9.68 -4.12
C HIS A 539 16.09 -8.40 -4.93
N ARG A 540 16.44 -8.49 -6.23
CA ARG A 540 16.44 -7.32 -7.11
C ARG A 540 15.04 -6.71 -7.20
N THR A 541 13.99 -7.53 -7.32
CA THR A 541 12.59 -7.05 -7.36
C THR A 541 12.19 -6.34 -6.06
N MET A 542 12.58 -6.89 -4.90
CA MET A 542 12.38 -6.23 -3.60
C MET A 542 13.16 -4.90 -3.50
N ALA A 543 14.38 -4.83 -4.03
CA ALA A 543 15.16 -3.59 -4.07
C ALA A 543 14.51 -2.52 -4.99
N VAL A 544 13.98 -2.92 -6.15
CA VAL A 544 13.21 -2.03 -7.03
C VAL A 544 11.93 -1.56 -6.35
N PHE A 545 11.19 -2.44 -5.67
CA PHE A 545 10.01 -2.06 -4.89
C PHE A 545 10.34 -1.01 -3.82
N ILE A 546 11.43 -1.20 -3.07
CA ILE A 546 11.91 -0.25 -2.06
C ILE A 546 12.20 1.12 -2.70
N LEU A 547 12.89 1.14 -3.85
CA LEU A 547 13.18 2.36 -4.61
C LEU A 547 11.90 3.02 -5.15
N ALA A 548 10.95 2.22 -5.66
CA ALA A 548 9.64 2.65 -6.15
C ALA A 548 8.71 3.17 -5.03
N VAL A 549 8.95 2.83 -3.76
CA VAL A 549 8.33 3.49 -2.62
C VAL A 549 9.10 4.77 -2.27
N ILE A 550 10.43 4.75 -2.19
CA ILE A 550 11.27 5.93 -1.85
C ILE A 550 11.00 7.15 -2.76
N VAL A 551 10.70 6.94 -4.05
CA VAL A 551 10.40 8.02 -5.00
C VAL A 551 8.89 8.34 -5.13
N ASN A 552 8.01 7.66 -4.39
CA ASN A 552 6.56 7.78 -4.57
C ASN A 552 6.00 9.12 -4.07
N SER A 553 5.72 10.04 -4.99
CA SER A 553 5.24 11.39 -4.70
C SER A 553 6.12 12.15 -3.68
N TYR A 554 7.44 11.92 -3.72
CA TYR A 554 8.40 12.53 -2.79
C TYR A 554 9.63 13.07 -3.54
N THR A 555 9.61 14.38 -3.82
CA THR A 555 10.59 15.06 -4.68
C THR A 555 12.03 14.90 -4.20
N THR A 556 12.31 15.01 -2.89
CA THR A 556 13.66 14.79 -2.36
C THR A 556 14.15 13.35 -2.57
N GLY A 557 13.23 12.37 -2.61
CA GLY A 557 13.54 10.99 -2.99
C GLY A 557 13.78 10.83 -4.49
N GLN A 558 12.96 11.47 -5.33
CA GLN A 558 13.14 11.52 -6.79
C GLN A 558 14.50 12.14 -7.17
N GLU A 559 14.84 13.31 -6.59
CA GLU A 559 16.13 14.00 -6.76
C GLU A 559 17.32 13.12 -6.36
N ALA A 560 17.29 12.55 -5.16
CA ALA A 560 18.39 11.73 -4.64
C ALA A 560 18.58 10.43 -5.45
N CYS A 561 17.50 9.82 -5.93
CA CYS A 561 17.57 8.63 -6.78
C CYS A 561 17.96 8.95 -8.22
N LEU A 562 17.60 10.12 -8.75
CA LEU A 562 18.06 10.61 -10.05
C LEU A 562 19.58 10.84 -10.05
N GLN A 563 20.11 11.50 -9.01
CA GLN A 563 21.56 11.64 -8.77
C GLN A 563 22.25 10.29 -8.52
N GLY A 564 21.49 9.27 -8.10
CA GLY A 564 21.94 7.88 -7.95
C GLY A 564 21.84 7.02 -9.21
N ASN A 565 21.57 7.61 -10.39
CA ASN A 565 21.42 6.94 -11.69
C ASN A 565 20.30 5.87 -11.73
N LEU A 566 19.23 6.03 -10.95
CA LEU A 566 18.12 5.06 -10.90
C LEU A 566 17.51 4.76 -12.28
N ILE A 567 17.41 5.75 -13.17
CA ILE A 567 16.85 5.55 -14.51
C ILE A 567 17.69 4.58 -15.33
N ALA A 568 19.00 4.83 -15.49
CA ALA A 568 19.90 3.92 -16.20
C ALA A 568 19.89 2.51 -15.59
N ASN A 569 20.04 2.41 -14.27
CA ASN A 569 20.02 1.13 -13.54
C ASN A 569 18.71 0.35 -13.74
N CYS A 570 17.56 1.03 -13.86
CA CYS A 570 16.28 0.40 -14.17
C CYS A 570 16.18 -0.02 -15.65
N LEU A 571 16.63 0.83 -16.59
CA LEU A 571 16.54 0.55 -18.03
C LEU A 571 17.36 -0.67 -18.46
N GLU A 572 18.46 -0.97 -17.78
CA GLU A 572 19.25 -2.20 -17.99
C GLU A 572 18.50 -3.48 -17.59
N GLN A 573 17.52 -3.38 -16.69
CA GLN A 573 16.83 -4.51 -16.07
C GLN A 573 15.46 -4.80 -16.73
N LEU A 574 15.05 -4.00 -17.72
CA LEU A 574 13.77 -4.15 -18.44
C LEU A 574 13.64 -5.49 -19.19
N SER A 575 14.75 -6.13 -19.57
CA SER A 575 14.76 -7.39 -20.31
C SER A 575 15.01 -8.63 -19.45
N ASP A 576 15.03 -8.51 -18.12
CA ASP A 576 15.24 -9.66 -17.22
C ASP A 576 14.10 -10.70 -17.36
N PRO A 577 14.39 -12.02 -17.38
CA PRO A 577 13.37 -13.07 -17.48
C PRO A 577 12.28 -13.01 -16.39
N HIS A 578 12.55 -12.46 -15.21
CA HIS A 578 11.65 -12.43 -14.08
C HIS A 578 10.52 -11.39 -14.26
N PRO A 579 9.24 -11.79 -14.43
CA PRO A 579 8.17 -10.87 -14.78
C PRO A 579 7.86 -9.84 -13.68
N LEU A 580 7.94 -10.26 -12.41
CA LEU A 580 7.75 -9.37 -11.26
C LEU A 580 8.83 -8.27 -11.23
N LEU A 581 10.05 -8.55 -11.72
CA LEU A 581 11.11 -7.54 -11.82
C LEU A 581 10.77 -6.53 -12.92
N ARG A 582 10.41 -6.98 -14.14
CA ARG A 582 10.01 -6.08 -15.24
C ARG A 582 8.84 -5.17 -14.86
N GLN A 583 7.82 -5.73 -14.18
CA GLN A 583 6.69 -4.98 -13.63
C GLN A 583 7.15 -3.86 -12.68
N TRP A 584 7.97 -4.19 -11.67
CA TRP A 584 8.39 -3.20 -10.68
C TRP A 584 9.40 -2.19 -11.24
N VAL A 585 10.24 -2.58 -12.20
CA VAL A 585 11.15 -1.67 -12.92
C VAL A 585 10.33 -0.60 -13.66
N ALA A 586 9.27 -1.01 -14.37
CA ALA A 586 8.36 -0.07 -15.03
C ALA A 586 7.61 0.83 -14.03
N ILE A 587 7.08 0.30 -12.92
CA ILE A 587 6.45 1.12 -11.86
C ILE A 587 7.46 2.11 -11.25
N CYS A 588 8.70 1.69 -11.02
CA CYS A 588 9.75 2.53 -10.45
C CYS A 588 10.15 3.69 -11.39
N LEU A 589 10.27 3.40 -12.70
CA LEU A 589 10.47 4.41 -13.74
C LEU A 589 9.27 5.37 -13.80
N GLY A 590 8.05 4.82 -13.82
CA GLY A 590 6.82 5.61 -13.83
C GLY A 590 6.67 6.58 -12.65
N ARG A 591 7.17 6.20 -11.46
CA ARG A 591 7.15 7.07 -10.26
C ARG A 591 8.29 8.08 -10.18
N ILE A 592 9.51 7.79 -10.66
CA ILE A 592 10.62 8.76 -10.55
C ILE A 592 10.38 10.03 -11.38
N TRP A 593 9.76 9.93 -12.56
CA TRP A 593 9.41 11.10 -13.38
C TRP A 593 7.98 11.62 -13.19
N GLN A 594 7.20 11.05 -12.27
CA GLN A 594 5.85 11.54 -11.99
C GLN A 594 5.93 12.95 -11.38
N ASN A 595 5.41 13.93 -12.10
CA ASN A 595 5.41 15.36 -11.73
C ASN A 595 6.82 15.93 -11.46
N PHE A 596 7.87 15.39 -12.10
CA PHE A 596 9.26 15.79 -11.88
C PHE A 596 10.06 15.81 -13.21
N GLU A 597 10.03 16.96 -13.91
CA GLU A 597 10.63 17.13 -15.25
C GLU A 597 12.13 16.75 -15.37
N PRO A 598 13.03 17.00 -14.39
CA PRO A 598 14.44 16.61 -14.51
C PRO A 598 14.65 15.11 -14.74
N ALA A 599 13.79 14.26 -14.18
CA ALA A 599 13.79 12.82 -14.43
C ALA A 599 13.18 12.46 -15.79
N ARG A 600 12.11 13.15 -16.23
CA ARG A 600 11.54 13.00 -17.58
C ARG A 600 12.59 13.28 -18.66
N TRP A 601 13.28 14.42 -18.57
CA TRP A 601 14.35 14.79 -19.51
C TRP A 601 15.57 13.86 -19.46
N CYS A 602 15.83 13.20 -18.31
CA CYS A 602 16.81 12.12 -18.26
C CYS A 602 16.33 10.88 -19.02
N GLY A 603 15.08 10.46 -18.80
CA GLY A 603 14.45 9.38 -19.57
C GLY A 603 14.33 9.65 -21.08
N VAL A 604 14.27 10.91 -21.51
CA VAL A 604 14.39 11.27 -22.94
C VAL A 604 15.79 10.97 -23.47
N ARG A 605 16.86 11.41 -22.76
CA ARG A 605 18.26 11.16 -23.17
C ARG A 605 18.61 9.68 -23.21
N ASP A 606 18.07 8.90 -22.28
CA ASP A 606 18.35 7.47 -22.15
C ASP A 606 17.44 6.58 -23.03
N SER A 607 16.61 7.16 -23.90
CA SER A 607 15.58 6.47 -24.71
C SER A 607 14.64 5.57 -23.89
N ALA A 608 14.26 6.01 -22.70
CA ALA A 608 13.43 5.23 -21.77
C ALA A 608 12.06 4.84 -22.35
N HIS A 609 11.42 5.77 -23.07
CA HIS A 609 10.12 5.56 -23.69
C HIS A 609 10.18 4.52 -24.81
N GLU A 610 11.22 4.57 -25.67
CA GLU A 610 11.44 3.56 -26.72
C GLU A 610 11.69 2.16 -26.15
N LYS A 611 12.49 2.07 -25.07
CA LYS A 611 12.76 0.81 -24.38
C LYS A 611 11.49 0.23 -23.73
N LEU A 612 10.65 1.07 -23.13
CA LEU A 612 9.37 0.66 -22.53
C LEU A 612 8.35 0.12 -23.56
N TYR A 613 8.43 0.50 -24.84
CA TYR A 613 7.54 -0.04 -25.87
C TYR A 613 7.65 -1.57 -26.02
N THR A 614 8.82 -2.16 -25.70
CA THR A 614 9.00 -3.63 -25.72
C THR A 614 8.04 -4.33 -24.75
N LEU A 615 7.86 -3.76 -23.55
CA LEU A 615 7.00 -4.29 -22.49
C LEU A 615 5.50 -4.17 -22.79
N LEU A 616 5.09 -3.35 -23.77
CA LEU A 616 3.69 -3.31 -24.22
C LEU A 616 3.24 -4.62 -24.91
N SER A 617 4.20 -5.45 -25.31
CA SER A 617 3.98 -6.78 -25.91
C SER A 617 4.32 -7.96 -24.98
N ASP A 618 4.57 -7.70 -23.69
CA ASP A 618 4.94 -8.74 -22.72
C ASP A 618 3.80 -9.78 -22.53
N PRO A 619 4.09 -11.09 -22.45
CA PRO A 619 3.08 -12.11 -22.21
C PRO A 619 2.32 -11.94 -20.88
N ILE A 620 2.82 -11.16 -19.92
CA ILE A 620 2.19 -10.96 -18.61
C ILE A 620 1.40 -9.62 -18.58
N PRO A 621 0.06 -9.64 -18.42
CA PRO A 621 -0.76 -8.43 -18.34
C PRO A 621 -0.28 -7.41 -17.30
N GLU A 622 0.19 -7.87 -16.15
CA GLU A 622 0.72 -7.02 -15.08
C GLU A 622 1.96 -6.21 -15.51
N VAL A 623 2.80 -6.77 -16.39
CA VAL A 623 3.97 -6.08 -16.96
C VAL A 623 3.54 -5.08 -18.03
N ARG A 624 2.62 -5.47 -18.94
CA ARG A 624 2.03 -4.58 -19.95
C ARG A 624 1.36 -3.37 -19.29
N CYS A 625 0.60 -3.61 -18.22
CA CYS A 625 -0.07 -2.58 -17.43
C CYS A 625 0.94 -1.62 -16.76
N ALA A 626 2.00 -2.14 -16.15
CA ALA A 626 3.05 -1.32 -15.57
C ALA A 626 3.79 -0.44 -16.60
N ALA A 627 3.97 -0.93 -17.83
CA ALA A 627 4.54 -0.14 -18.92
C ALA A 627 3.59 0.97 -19.42
N VAL A 628 2.28 0.70 -19.48
CA VAL A 628 1.23 1.71 -19.78
C VAL A 628 1.21 2.80 -18.70
N PHE A 629 1.26 2.43 -17.41
CA PHE A 629 1.39 3.37 -16.29
C PHE A 629 2.63 4.27 -16.46
N ALA A 630 3.80 3.68 -16.71
CA ALA A 630 5.06 4.41 -16.80
C ALA A 630 5.08 5.41 -17.97
N LEU A 631 4.59 5.00 -19.15
CA LEU A 631 4.43 5.88 -20.31
C LEU A 631 3.36 6.95 -20.08
N GLY A 632 2.28 6.61 -19.37
CA GLY A 632 1.22 7.55 -18.99
C GLY A 632 1.70 8.66 -18.05
N THR A 633 2.55 8.37 -17.06
CA THR A 633 3.14 9.40 -16.19
C THR A 633 4.26 10.19 -16.89
N PHE A 634 4.92 9.60 -17.91
CA PHE A 634 5.92 10.28 -18.73
C PHE A 634 5.31 11.40 -19.58
N VAL A 635 4.07 11.24 -20.04
CA VAL A 635 3.31 12.26 -20.80
C VAL A 635 2.68 13.32 -19.89
N GLY A 636 2.11 12.93 -18.75
CA GLY A 636 1.38 13.86 -17.87
C GLY A 636 2.23 14.99 -17.28
N ASN A 637 3.55 14.82 -17.26
CA ASN A 637 4.52 15.71 -16.63
C ASN A 637 5.12 16.74 -17.62
N SER A 638 4.30 17.67 -18.11
CA SER A 638 4.75 18.86 -18.85
C SER A 638 4.18 20.13 -18.20
N ALA A 639 5.06 20.91 -17.56
CA ALA A 639 4.81 22.31 -17.27
C ALA A 639 5.28 23.16 -18.47
N GLU A 640 6.48 22.88 -18.98
CA GLU A 640 6.98 23.53 -20.20
C GLU A 640 6.48 22.84 -21.47
N ARG A 641 5.96 23.65 -22.42
CA ARG A 641 5.43 23.19 -23.71
C ARG A 641 6.41 23.50 -24.83
N THR A 642 7.40 22.61 -24.99
CA THR A 642 8.31 22.68 -26.13
C THR A 642 7.77 21.86 -27.31
N ASP A 643 8.24 22.19 -28.53
CA ASP A 643 8.03 21.34 -29.70
C ASP A 643 8.66 19.94 -29.50
N HIS A 644 9.63 19.79 -28.58
CA HIS A 644 10.32 18.51 -28.34
C HIS A 644 9.49 17.55 -27.50
N SER A 645 8.98 18.00 -26.34
CA SER A 645 8.05 17.20 -25.52
C SER A 645 6.83 16.80 -26.34
N THR A 646 6.21 17.75 -27.06
CA THR A 646 5.04 17.46 -27.92
C THR A 646 5.26 16.36 -28.96
N THR A 647 6.46 16.29 -29.58
CA THR A 647 6.77 15.21 -30.54
C THR A 647 6.85 13.84 -29.85
N ILE A 648 7.44 13.81 -28.65
CA ILE A 648 7.59 12.58 -27.85
C ILE A 648 6.22 12.13 -27.32
N ASP A 649 5.40 13.05 -26.84
CA ASP A 649 4.07 12.77 -26.29
C ASP A 649 3.12 12.24 -27.37
N HIS A 650 3.21 12.74 -28.62
CA HIS A 650 2.49 12.18 -29.77
C HIS A 650 2.94 10.76 -30.10
N ASN A 651 4.24 10.47 -30.08
CA ASN A 651 4.77 9.12 -30.31
C ASN A 651 4.30 8.14 -29.23
N VAL A 652 4.40 8.53 -27.95
CA VAL A 652 3.95 7.69 -26.82
C VAL A 652 2.44 7.44 -26.89
N ALA A 653 1.63 8.48 -27.15
CA ALA A 653 0.19 8.34 -27.32
C ALA A 653 -0.19 7.34 -28.44
N MET A 654 0.51 7.40 -29.57
CA MET A 654 0.27 6.50 -30.70
C MET A 654 0.74 5.06 -30.47
N MET A 655 1.72 4.83 -29.59
CA MET A 655 2.08 3.48 -29.14
C MET A 655 1.05 2.92 -28.15
N LEU A 656 0.62 3.74 -27.18
CA LEU A 656 -0.41 3.35 -26.20
C LEU A 656 -1.76 3.01 -26.86
N ALA A 657 -2.14 3.75 -27.90
CA ALA A 657 -3.36 3.51 -28.68
C ALA A 657 -3.48 2.08 -29.26
N GLN A 658 -2.37 1.35 -29.41
CA GLN A 658 -2.37 -0.01 -29.96
C GLN A 658 -2.97 -1.05 -29.00
N LEU A 659 -2.95 -0.78 -27.68
CA LEU A 659 -3.45 -1.66 -26.62
C LEU A 659 -4.97 -1.56 -26.42
N ILE A 660 -5.69 -0.86 -27.31
CA ILE A 660 -7.15 -0.78 -27.26
C ILE A 660 -7.85 -2.15 -27.39
N ASN A 661 -7.25 -3.09 -28.13
CA ASN A 661 -7.75 -4.45 -28.30
C ASN A 661 -7.02 -5.45 -27.38
N ASP A 662 -6.69 -5.03 -26.15
CA ASP A 662 -6.16 -5.94 -25.12
C ASP A 662 -7.22 -6.95 -24.68
N GLY A 663 -6.80 -8.17 -24.32
CA GLY A 663 -7.68 -9.09 -23.60
C GLY A 663 -7.92 -8.60 -22.17
N SER A 664 -6.93 -7.98 -21.55
CA SER A 664 -6.99 -7.68 -20.12
C SER A 664 -7.72 -6.37 -19.82
N PRO A 665 -8.78 -6.37 -18.98
CA PRO A 665 -9.44 -5.15 -18.55
C PRO A 665 -8.53 -4.30 -17.65
N VAL A 666 -7.56 -4.92 -16.96
CA VAL A 666 -6.59 -4.20 -16.11
C VAL A 666 -5.71 -3.28 -16.95
N VAL A 667 -5.18 -3.77 -18.07
CA VAL A 667 -4.36 -2.98 -19.01
C VAL A 667 -5.19 -1.88 -19.67
N ARG A 668 -6.42 -2.18 -20.11
CA ARG A 668 -7.31 -1.17 -20.72
C ARG A 668 -7.75 -0.08 -19.73
N LYS A 669 -7.93 -0.41 -18.45
CA LYS A 669 -8.23 0.57 -17.39
C LYS A 669 -7.07 1.54 -17.16
N GLU A 670 -5.84 1.04 -17.15
CA GLU A 670 -4.63 1.88 -17.08
C GLU A 670 -4.43 2.70 -18.37
N LEU A 671 -4.79 2.15 -19.54
CA LEU A 671 -4.74 2.87 -20.81
C LEU A 671 -5.67 4.10 -20.80
N VAL A 672 -6.88 4.00 -20.24
CA VAL A 672 -7.76 5.17 -20.06
C VAL A 672 -7.09 6.23 -19.16
N VAL A 673 -6.43 5.84 -18.07
CA VAL A 673 -5.69 6.78 -17.20
C VAL A 673 -4.53 7.44 -17.93
N ALA A 674 -3.68 6.65 -18.61
CA ALA A 674 -2.55 7.17 -19.37
C ALA A 674 -2.98 8.15 -20.48
N LEU A 675 -4.08 7.86 -21.19
CA LEU A 675 -4.66 8.78 -22.17
C LEU A 675 -5.34 9.99 -21.51
N SER A 676 -5.90 9.87 -20.30
CA SER A 676 -6.47 11.01 -19.57
C SER A 676 -5.43 12.08 -19.24
N HIS A 677 -4.17 11.71 -18.97
CA HIS A 677 -3.08 12.66 -18.79
C HIS A 677 -2.78 13.46 -20.07
N LEU A 678 -2.75 12.79 -21.23
CA LEU A 678 -2.61 13.45 -22.53
C LEU A 678 -3.79 14.39 -22.81
N VAL A 679 -5.01 13.96 -22.46
CA VAL A 679 -6.25 14.73 -22.64
C VAL A 679 -6.26 16.01 -21.79
N VAL A 680 -5.80 15.94 -20.53
CA VAL A 680 -5.65 17.12 -19.65
C VAL A 680 -4.57 18.07 -20.19
N GLN A 681 -3.46 17.55 -20.71
CA GLN A 681 -2.40 18.40 -21.27
C GLN A 681 -2.84 19.09 -22.58
N TYR A 682 -3.47 18.36 -23.50
CA TYR A 682 -3.91 18.89 -24.81
C TYR A 682 -5.40 19.24 -24.84
N GLU A 683 -5.92 19.75 -23.72
CA GLU A 683 -7.36 19.98 -23.50
C GLU A 683 -8.01 20.85 -24.61
N SER A 684 -7.35 21.91 -25.08
CA SER A 684 -7.87 22.76 -26.17
C SER A 684 -8.01 21.99 -27.49
N ASN A 685 -7.04 21.13 -27.82
CA ASN A 685 -7.09 20.27 -29.01
C ASN A 685 -8.24 19.26 -28.90
N PHE A 686 -8.40 18.62 -27.73
CA PHE A 686 -9.49 17.68 -27.50
C PHE A 686 -10.87 18.35 -27.44
N CYS A 687 -10.98 19.59 -26.96
CA CYS A 687 -12.23 20.37 -27.05
C CYS A 687 -12.63 20.65 -28.50
N THR A 688 -11.66 20.97 -29.38
CA THR A 688 -11.94 21.14 -30.82
C THR A 688 -12.47 19.84 -31.44
N VAL A 689 -11.85 18.70 -31.12
CA VAL A 689 -12.29 17.39 -31.61
C VAL A 689 -13.68 17.02 -31.07
N ALA A 690 -13.93 17.24 -29.77
CA ALA A 690 -15.21 16.92 -29.14
C ALA A 690 -16.38 17.69 -29.79
N LEU A 691 -16.22 18.99 -30.08
CA LEU A 691 -17.24 19.77 -30.78
C LEU A 691 -17.53 19.21 -32.18
N GLN A 692 -16.50 18.84 -32.95
CA GLN A 692 -16.67 18.26 -34.29
C GLN A 692 -17.49 16.97 -34.26
N PHE A 693 -17.24 16.06 -33.30
CA PHE A 693 -18.03 14.83 -33.14
C PHE A 693 -19.48 15.10 -32.68
N ILE A 694 -19.68 16.08 -31.78
CA ILE A 694 -21.03 16.48 -31.29
C ILE A 694 -21.83 17.19 -32.40
N GLU A 695 -21.18 17.88 -33.34
CA GLU A 695 -21.82 18.48 -34.50
C GLU A 695 -22.15 17.44 -35.58
N GLU A 696 -21.26 16.46 -35.84
CA GLU A 696 -21.57 15.41 -36.81
C GLU A 696 -22.68 14.46 -36.34
N GLU A 697 -22.76 14.11 -35.04
CA GLU A 697 -23.86 13.28 -34.50
C GLU A 697 -25.24 13.86 -34.86
N LYS A 698 -25.42 15.19 -34.67
CA LYS A 698 -26.67 15.89 -34.97
C LYS A 698 -27.09 15.70 -36.42
N ASN A 699 -26.14 15.67 -37.36
CA ASN A 699 -26.42 15.48 -38.78
C ASN A 699 -26.96 14.07 -39.11
N TYR A 700 -26.60 13.04 -38.33
CA TYR A 700 -27.15 11.69 -38.51
C TYR A 700 -28.58 11.52 -37.95
N THR A 701 -29.10 12.48 -37.16
CA THR A 701 -30.44 12.35 -36.54
C THR A 701 -31.62 12.54 -37.50
N VAL A 702 -31.38 12.97 -38.76
CA VAL A 702 -32.44 13.30 -39.73
C VAL A 702 -32.43 12.36 -40.94
N SER A 703 -32.85 11.11 -40.75
CA SER A 703 -33.21 10.20 -41.87
C SER A 703 -34.21 9.11 -41.47
N SER A 704 -35.49 9.49 -41.31
CA SER A 704 -36.60 8.54 -41.14
C SER A 704 -37.23 8.19 -42.50
N PRO A 705 -37.24 6.92 -42.95
CA PRO A 705 -37.68 6.56 -44.30
C PRO A 705 -39.21 6.47 -44.41
N ALA A 706 -39.88 7.62 -44.59
CA ALA A 706 -41.29 7.69 -44.93
C ALA A 706 -41.60 8.87 -45.87
N ASN A 707 -42.40 8.59 -46.91
CA ASN A 707 -43.08 9.57 -47.79
C ASN A 707 -42.19 10.56 -48.57
N ALA A 708 -41.58 10.07 -49.65
CA ALA A 708 -41.33 10.91 -50.84
C ALA A 708 -42.19 10.36 -51.99
N ALA A 709 -43.07 11.20 -52.55
CA ALA A 709 -43.87 10.88 -53.72
C ALA A 709 -43.32 11.62 -54.95
N GLU A 710 -42.97 10.89 -56.01
CA GLU A 710 -42.42 11.47 -57.24
C GLU A 710 -43.51 11.98 -58.21
N PRO A 711 -43.34 13.16 -58.81
CA PRO A 711 -44.15 13.64 -59.93
C PRO A 711 -43.44 13.52 -61.29
N GLY A 712 -43.48 12.32 -61.90
CA GLY A 712 -43.75 12.10 -63.34
C GLY A 712 -42.75 12.52 -64.45
N THR A 713 -42.59 11.59 -65.42
CA THR A 713 -42.09 11.78 -66.82
C THR A 713 -40.58 12.13 -67.00
N LEU A 714 -39.82 11.57 -67.95
CA LEU A 714 -40.14 11.06 -69.31
C LEU A 714 -39.47 9.71 -69.68
N THR A 715 -40.05 9.05 -70.69
CA THR A 715 -39.60 7.85 -71.46
C THR A 715 -38.49 8.19 -72.50
N PRO A 716 -37.71 7.25 -73.13
CA PRO A 716 -38.21 5.96 -73.68
C PRO A 716 -37.28 4.70 -73.82
N VAL A 717 -37.91 3.53 -73.62
CA VAL A 717 -37.97 2.34 -74.51
C VAL A 717 -36.71 1.84 -75.25
N ARG A 718 -36.31 0.57 -75.01
CA ARG A 718 -36.27 -0.49 -76.05
C ARG A 718 -36.18 -1.95 -75.55
N ASP A 719 -37.06 -2.77 -76.14
CA ASP A 719 -37.00 -4.19 -76.54
C ASP A 719 -36.50 -5.33 -75.61
N SER A 720 -37.21 -6.46 -75.68
CA SER A 720 -36.87 -7.79 -75.11
C SER A 720 -36.97 -8.86 -76.22
N PRO A 721 -36.58 -10.13 -75.99
CA PRO A 721 -37.56 -11.10 -75.47
C PRO A 721 -37.04 -12.24 -74.55
N ALA A 722 -38.04 -12.94 -73.99
CA ALA A 722 -38.06 -14.12 -73.09
C ALA A 722 -37.16 -15.33 -73.46
N GLY A 723 -36.94 -16.34 -72.60
CA GLY A 723 -37.50 -16.71 -71.27
C GLY A 723 -36.93 -18.07 -70.81
N PRO A 724 -37.60 -18.89 -69.96
CA PRO A 724 -38.85 -18.72 -69.20
C PRO A 724 -38.67 -18.91 -67.65
N ARG A 725 -39.77 -18.97 -66.87
CA ARG A 725 -39.80 -19.27 -65.41
C ARG A 725 -40.94 -20.23 -65.05
N LEU A 726 -40.73 -21.04 -64.00
CA LEU A 726 -41.79 -21.62 -63.13
C LEU A 726 -41.39 -21.27 -61.68
N ARG A 727 -42.09 -20.37 -60.98
CA ARG A 727 -43.41 -20.48 -60.31
C ARG A 727 -43.39 -21.28 -59.00
N SER A 728 -43.60 -20.56 -57.89
CA SER A 728 -44.30 -21.04 -56.69
C SER A 728 -45.49 -20.08 -56.45
N VAL A 729 -46.58 -20.56 -55.85
CA VAL A 729 -47.84 -19.82 -55.67
C VAL A 729 -48.46 -20.16 -54.30
N ASN A 730 -49.04 -19.15 -53.64
CA ASN A 730 -49.66 -19.25 -52.32
C ASN A 730 -50.94 -20.11 -52.28
N SER A 731 -51.30 -20.59 -51.09
CA SER A 731 -52.65 -21.04 -50.71
C SER A 731 -52.93 -20.64 -49.24
N TYR A 732 -53.99 -19.85 -48.99
CA TYR A 732 -55.29 -20.23 -48.39
C TYR A 732 -55.17 -20.77 -46.93
N THR A 733 -55.50 -20.05 -45.83
CA THR A 733 -56.71 -19.30 -45.34
C THR A 733 -57.68 -20.13 -44.47
N ASN A 734 -58.41 -19.45 -43.56
CA ASN A 734 -59.68 -19.82 -42.89
C ASN A 734 -59.62 -20.54 -41.51
N ILE A 735 -60.53 -20.33 -40.53
CA ILE A 735 -61.34 -19.14 -40.16
C ILE A 735 -62.00 -19.28 -38.74
N ARG A 736 -62.31 -18.15 -38.07
CA ARG A 736 -63.27 -17.91 -36.94
C ARG A 736 -63.21 -18.69 -35.59
N ALA A 737 -63.08 -17.92 -34.51
CA ALA A 737 -64.05 -17.80 -33.40
C ALA A 737 -63.94 -16.37 -32.83
N ALA A 738 -64.95 -15.49 -32.88
CA ALA A 738 -66.20 -15.46 -32.12
C ALA A 738 -66.01 -15.02 -30.65
N THR A 739 -66.10 -13.70 -30.40
CA THR A 739 -66.11 -13.08 -29.05
C THR A 739 -67.37 -12.22 -28.85
N THR A 740 -67.95 -12.28 -27.66
CA THR A 740 -69.15 -11.51 -27.28
C THR A 740 -68.78 -10.53 -26.15
N ALA A 741 -69.28 -9.29 -26.22
CA ALA A 741 -68.96 -8.23 -25.25
C ALA A 741 -70.11 -7.98 -24.25
N ARG A 742 -69.75 -7.52 -23.02
CA ARG A 742 -70.53 -6.90 -21.91
C ARG A 742 -69.84 -7.26 -20.56
N THR A 743 -69.82 -6.48 -19.47
CA THR A 743 -70.03 -5.04 -19.18
C THR A 743 -69.35 -4.72 -17.82
N LEU A 744 -69.07 -3.44 -17.54
CA LEU A 744 -68.64 -2.86 -16.25
C LEU A 744 -69.38 -3.36 -15.00
N ASN A 745 -68.70 -3.43 -13.83
CA ASN A 745 -68.86 -2.40 -12.76
C ASN A 745 -67.90 -2.52 -11.54
N LYS A 746 -67.93 -1.50 -10.66
CA LYS A 746 -67.15 -1.36 -9.40
C LYS A 746 -67.93 -1.77 -8.14
N SER A 747 -67.23 -2.30 -7.12
CA SER A 747 -67.57 -2.28 -5.68
C SER A 747 -66.48 -3.03 -4.86
N LEU A 748 -66.23 -2.86 -3.55
CA LEU A 748 -66.30 -1.73 -2.59
C LEU A 748 -65.62 -2.21 -1.27
N GLN A 749 -64.82 -1.35 -0.63
CA GLN A 749 -64.60 -1.15 0.82
C GLN A 749 -64.70 -2.28 1.90
N ASN A 750 -63.62 -2.33 2.70
CA ASN A 750 -63.57 -2.27 4.20
C ASN A 750 -63.78 -3.50 5.11
N LEU A 751 -63.24 -3.31 6.35
CA LEU A 751 -63.37 -4.06 7.62
C LEU A 751 -62.38 -5.23 7.86
N THR A 752 -61.79 -5.46 9.05
CA THR A 752 -61.17 -4.60 10.11
C THR A 752 -60.53 -5.51 11.18
N GLN A 753 -59.43 -5.06 11.81
CA GLN A 753 -58.95 -5.38 13.18
C GLN A 753 -58.83 -6.85 13.67
N ASN A 754 -57.64 -7.19 14.18
CA ASN A 754 -57.44 -7.32 15.63
C ASN A 754 -55.95 -7.19 16.02
N GLU A 755 -55.70 -6.93 17.30
CA GLU A 755 -54.39 -6.70 17.94
C GLU A 755 -53.82 -8.06 18.46
N ASP A 756 -52.63 -8.20 19.08
CA ASP A 756 -51.74 -7.27 19.80
C ASP A 756 -50.28 -7.84 19.91
N GLY A 757 -49.32 -7.01 20.32
CA GLY A 757 -48.15 -7.43 21.12
C GLY A 757 -46.77 -7.52 20.45
N GLY A 758 -45.88 -6.56 20.74
CA GLY A 758 -44.41 -6.72 20.60
C GLY A 758 -43.62 -5.48 20.16
N GLN A 759 -42.74 -4.94 21.01
CA GLN A 759 -41.88 -3.78 20.70
C GLN A 759 -40.48 -4.19 20.21
N GLY A 760 -39.89 -3.43 19.27
CA GLY A 760 -38.50 -3.64 18.83
C GLY A 760 -38.11 -2.91 17.55
N ALA A 761 -38.19 -1.58 17.51
CA ALA A 761 -37.92 -0.81 16.29
C ALA A 761 -36.43 -0.71 15.94
N PHE A 762 -35.99 -1.49 14.94
CA PHE A 762 -34.73 -1.29 14.20
C PHE A 762 -35.03 -0.90 12.75
N SER A 763 -34.34 0.13 12.25
CA SER A 763 -34.50 0.62 10.88
C SER A 763 -33.87 -0.34 9.85
N PRO A 764 -34.62 -0.82 8.84
CA PRO A 764 -34.02 -1.43 7.65
C PRO A 764 -33.33 -0.33 6.84
N GLY A 765 -32.03 -0.46 6.59
CA GLY A 765 -31.31 0.43 5.68
C GLY A 765 -31.73 0.21 4.23
N ASN A 766 -31.90 1.29 3.46
CA ASN A 766 -32.31 1.22 2.06
C ASN A 766 -31.32 0.40 1.22
N ILE A 767 -31.80 -0.69 0.61
CA ILE A 767 -31.07 -1.41 -0.44
C ILE A 767 -31.36 -0.71 -1.76
N SER A 768 -30.35 -0.04 -2.32
CA SER A 768 -30.46 0.67 -3.61
C SER A 768 -30.47 -0.31 -4.79
N THR A 769 -31.64 -0.88 -5.09
CA THR A 769 -31.85 -1.65 -6.33
C THR A 769 -31.87 -0.70 -7.54
N SER A 770 -30.71 -0.51 -8.19
CA SER A 770 -30.54 0.36 -9.36
C SER A 770 -31.15 -0.25 -10.63
N SER A 771 -32.47 -0.33 -10.71
CA SER A 771 -33.18 -0.76 -11.90
C SER A 771 -33.13 0.33 -12.99
N SER A 772 -32.47 0.04 -14.12
CA SER A 772 -32.30 0.95 -15.26
C SER A 772 -33.57 1.11 -16.11
N ALA A 773 -34.62 1.63 -15.49
CA ALA A 773 -35.84 2.05 -16.17
C ALA A 773 -35.67 3.45 -16.79
N SER A 774 -35.58 3.52 -18.12
CA SER A 774 -35.57 4.81 -18.84
C SER A 774 -36.98 5.39 -18.90
N SER A 775 -37.17 6.58 -18.35
CA SER A 775 -38.42 7.35 -18.42
C SER A 775 -38.13 8.82 -18.69
N THR A 776 -38.49 9.29 -19.88
CA THR A 776 -38.31 10.68 -20.31
C THR A 776 -39.36 11.60 -19.69
N LEU A 777 -38.99 12.38 -18.67
CA LEU A 777 -39.58 13.67 -18.28
C LEU A 777 -38.61 14.38 -17.32
N GLY A 778 -38.47 15.70 -17.45
CA GLY A 778 -37.28 16.43 -16.98
C GLY A 778 -37.24 16.79 -15.49
N SER A 779 -36.03 16.84 -14.95
CA SER A 779 -35.64 17.52 -13.71
C SER A 779 -34.29 18.24 -13.94
N PRO A 780 -33.97 19.38 -13.28
CA PRO A 780 -32.94 20.30 -13.80
C PRO A 780 -31.47 19.91 -13.54
N ASP A 781 -31.18 18.91 -12.70
CA ASP A 781 -29.86 18.73 -12.09
C ASP A 781 -28.88 17.82 -12.87
N ASN A 782 -29.15 17.53 -14.16
CA ASN A 782 -28.43 16.50 -14.95
C ASN A 782 -27.47 17.05 -16.03
N ASP A 783 -27.16 18.35 -16.01
CA ASP A 783 -26.46 19.08 -17.09
C ASP A 783 -24.97 18.69 -17.33
N GLU A 784 -24.38 17.80 -16.52
CA GLU A 784 -22.98 17.33 -16.69
C GLU A 784 -22.81 16.18 -17.70
N TYR A 785 -23.84 15.36 -17.95
CA TYR A 785 -23.74 14.17 -18.81
C TYR A 785 -24.20 14.44 -20.25
N ILE A 786 -23.31 15.05 -21.04
CA ILE A 786 -23.58 15.42 -22.44
C ILE A 786 -23.55 14.21 -23.39
N LEU A 787 -22.67 13.23 -23.14
CA LEU A 787 -22.50 12.05 -23.99
C LEU A 787 -23.07 10.79 -23.30
N SER A 788 -24.11 10.22 -23.91
CA SER A 788 -24.73 8.97 -23.46
C SER A 788 -24.01 7.73 -24.03
N PHE A 789 -24.12 6.59 -23.34
CA PHE A 789 -23.63 5.30 -23.86
C PHE A 789 -24.26 4.95 -25.23
N GLU A 790 -25.56 5.22 -25.39
CA GLU A 790 -26.24 5.01 -26.66
C GLU A 790 -25.70 5.88 -27.80
N THR A 791 -25.34 7.13 -27.50
CA THR A 791 -24.67 8.05 -28.44
C THR A 791 -23.30 7.52 -28.83
N ILE A 792 -22.46 7.19 -27.84
CA ILE A 792 -21.08 6.78 -28.06
C ILE A 792 -21.01 5.45 -28.84
N ASP A 793 -21.85 4.47 -28.51
CA ASP A 793 -21.84 3.20 -29.25
C ASP A 793 -22.50 3.31 -30.65
N LYS A 794 -23.38 4.29 -30.89
CA LYS A 794 -23.80 4.66 -32.26
C LYS A 794 -22.62 5.26 -33.02
N MET A 795 -21.91 6.25 -32.44
CA MET A 795 -20.70 6.86 -33.05
C MET A 795 -19.65 5.79 -33.40
N ARG A 796 -19.36 4.86 -32.47
CA ARG A 796 -18.41 3.74 -32.65
C ARG A 796 -18.74 2.87 -33.87
N ARG A 797 -20.02 2.71 -34.22
CA ARG A 797 -20.47 1.83 -35.31
C ARG A 797 -20.73 2.54 -36.63
N VAL A 798 -20.53 3.86 -36.72
CA VAL A 798 -20.57 4.62 -37.98
C VAL A 798 -19.21 4.53 -38.69
N SER A 799 -19.22 4.26 -40.00
CA SER A 799 -18.02 4.01 -40.81
C SER A 799 -17.01 5.17 -40.83
N SER A 800 -17.45 6.40 -40.58
CA SER A 800 -16.61 7.61 -40.45
C SER A 800 -15.64 7.55 -39.25
N TYR A 801 -15.98 6.76 -38.22
CA TYR A 801 -15.29 6.75 -36.93
C TYR A 801 -14.82 5.38 -36.45
N SER A 802 -15.47 4.29 -36.85
CA SER A 802 -15.12 2.91 -36.47
C SER A 802 -13.70 2.48 -36.89
N SER A 803 -13.18 3.00 -37.99
CA SER A 803 -11.87 2.59 -38.53
C SER A 803 -10.71 3.23 -37.77
N LEU A 804 -10.12 2.47 -36.84
CA LEU A 804 -8.85 2.80 -36.20
C LEU A 804 -7.65 2.83 -37.19
N ASN A 805 -7.82 2.36 -38.43
CA ASN A 805 -6.76 2.31 -39.46
C ASN A 805 -6.68 3.58 -40.34
N SER A 806 -7.26 4.71 -39.93
CA SER A 806 -7.15 5.97 -40.69
C SER A 806 -5.72 6.54 -40.68
N LEU A 807 -5.19 6.84 -41.87
CA LEU A 807 -3.86 7.44 -42.04
C LEU A 807 -3.77 8.83 -41.40
N ILE A 808 -2.87 8.98 -40.43
CA ILE A 808 -2.58 10.25 -39.75
C ILE A 808 -1.95 11.24 -40.74
N GLY A 809 -2.35 12.50 -40.66
CA GLY A 809 -1.89 13.56 -41.59
C GLY A 809 -2.63 13.57 -42.93
N VAL A 810 -3.55 12.64 -43.17
CA VAL A 810 -4.41 12.59 -44.37
C VAL A 810 -5.87 12.81 -43.96
N SER A 811 -6.64 13.51 -44.79
CA SER A 811 -8.09 13.75 -44.57
C SER A 811 -8.42 14.36 -43.19
N PHE A 812 -7.61 15.32 -42.73
CA PHE A 812 -7.72 15.98 -41.41
C PHE A 812 -7.57 15.06 -40.17
N ASN A 813 -7.16 13.79 -40.32
CA ASN A 813 -6.91 12.90 -39.18
C ASN A 813 -5.66 13.35 -38.40
N SER A 814 -5.86 13.83 -37.17
CA SER A 814 -4.79 14.17 -36.23
C SER A 814 -4.59 13.07 -35.17
N VAL A 815 -3.47 13.12 -34.43
CA VAL A 815 -3.23 12.27 -33.26
C VAL A 815 -4.40 12.40 -32.26
N TYR A 816 -4.85 13.63 -32.00
CA TYR A 816 -5.99 13.89 -31.10
C TYR A 816 -7.29 13.23 -31.59
N THR A 817 -7.55 13.24 -32.91
CA THR A 817 -8.70 12.54 -33.53
C THR A 817 -8.62 11.03 -33.28
N GLN A 818 -7.43 10.46 -33.39
CA GLN A 818 -7.21 9.03 -33.19
C GLN A 818 -7.35 8.63 -31.71
N ILE A 819 -6.80 9.41 -30.77
CA ILE A 819 -6.98 9.18 -29.34
C ILE A 819 -8.45 9.34 -28.91
N TRP A 820 -9.19 10.27 -29.52
CA TRP A 820 -10.64 10.38 -29.28
C TRP A 820 -11.41 9.14 -29.75
N ARG A 821 -11.09 8.57 -30.92
CA ARG A 821 -11.63 7.26 -31.36
C ARG A 821 -11.28 6.14 -30.37
N VAL A 822 -10.06 6.13 -29.84
CA VAL A 822 -9.65 5.11 -28.84
C VAL A 822 -10.51 5.22 -27.57
N LEU A 823 -10.76 6.43 -27.08
CA LEU A 823 -11.61 6.66 -25.91
C LEU A 823 -13.09 6.31 -26.17
N LEU A 824 -13.62 6.56 -27.38
CA LEU A 824 -14.98 6.15 -27.77
C LEU A 824 -15.17 4.62 -27.74
N HIS A 825 -14.18 3.85 -28.21
CA HIS A 825 -14.20 2.39 -28.11
C HIS A 825 -14.08 1.91 -26.65
N LEU A 826 -13.20 2.51 -25.84
CA LEU A 826 -13.04 2.18 -24.41
C LEU A 826 -14.24 2.64 -23.55
N ALA A 827 -15.07 3.56 -24.04
CA ALA A 827 -16.33 3.95 -23.40
C ALA A 827 -17.49 3.01 -23.76
N ALA A 828 -17.37 2.21 -24.82
CA ALA A 828 -18.27 1.12 -25.19
C ALA A 828 -17.73 -0.26 -24.78
N ASP A 829 -16.81 -0.31 -23.81
CA ASP A 829 -16.12 -1.54 -23.39
C ASP A 829 -17.09 -2.54 -22.73
N PRO A 830 -16.99 -3.86 -23.03
CA PRO A 830 -17.84 -4.85 -22.39
C PRO A 830 -17.53 -5.09 -20.90
N PHE A 831 -16.41 -4.59 -20.37
CA PHE A 831 -16.11 -4.56 -18.94
C PHE A 831 -16.47 -3.19 -18.33
N SER A 832 -17.44 -3.17 -17.42
CA SER A 832 -18.05 -1.92 -16.93
C SER A 832 -17.06 -0.94 -16.30
N GLU A 833 -16.07 -1.40 -15.52
CA GLU A 833 -15.11 -0.50 -14.88
C GLU A 833 -14.18 0.23 -15.88
N VAL A 834 -14.03 -0.27 -17.11
CA VAL A 834 -13.29 0.43 -18.19
C VAL A 834 -14.23 1.44 -18.87
N SER A 835 -15.45 1.01 -19.22
CA SER A 835 -16.48 1.88 -19.79
C SER A 835 -16.77 3.09 -18.89
N ASP A 836 -17.04 2.88 -17.60
CA ASP A 836 -17.31 3.93 -16.61
C ASP A 836 -16.16 4.94 -16.48
N LEU A 837 -14.92 4.51 -16.69
CA LEU A 837 -13.73 5.35 -16.57
C LEU A 837 -13.52 6.19 -17.84
N ALA A 838 -13.68 5.59 -19.02
CA ALA A 838 -13.58 6.29 -20.30
C ALA A 838 -14.75 7.27 -20.50
N MET A 839 -15.97 6.89 -20.09
CA MET A 839 -17.16 7.75 -20.08
C MET A 839 -16.95 9.03 -19.27
N LYS A 840 -16.22 8.98 -18.15
CA LYS A 840 -15.88 10.16 -17.34
C LYS A 840 -14.90 11.10 -18.05
N VAL A 841 -13.86 10.55 -18.70
CA VAL A 841 -12.90 11.35 -19.49
C VAL A 841 -13.60 12.04 -20.65
N LEU A 842 -14.42 11.32 -21.42
CA LEU A 842 -15.17 11.86 -22.55
C LEU A 842 -16.17 12.95 -22.12
N ASN A 843 -16.98 12.70 -21.09
CA ASN A 843 -17.95 13.70 -20.61
C ASN A 843 -17.27 14.94 -20.03
N SER A 844 -16.15 14.80 -19.30
CA SER A 844 -15.41 15.95 -18.78
C SER A 844 -14.94 16.89 -19.89
N ILE A 845 -14.51 16.37 -21.05
CA ILE A 845 -14.12 17.19 -22.20
C ILE A 845 -15.35 17.71 -22.96
N ALA A 846 -16.37 16.89 -23.19
CA ALA A 846 -17.60 17.32 -23.86
C ALA A 846 -18.27 18.49 -23.12
N TYR A 847 -18.29 18.44 -21.79
CA TYR A 847 -18.79 19.50 -20.92
C TYR A 847 -18.00 20.81 -21.07
N LYS A 848 -16.67 20.76 -20.90
CA LYS A 848 -15.80 21.94 -21.08
C LYS A 848 -15.91 22.54 -22.49
N ALA A 849 -15.89 21.69 -23.51
CA ALA A 849 -16.02 22.10 -24.91
C ALA A 849 -17.36 22.80 -25.17
N THR A 850 -18.46 22.26 -24.63
CA THR A 850 -19.82 22.83 -24.77
C THR A 850 -19.98 24.12 -23.97
N LEU A 851 -19.37 24.25 -22.79
CA LEU A 851 -19.33 25.51 -22.03
C LEU A 851 -18.60 26.60 -22.81
N ASN A 852 -17.42 26.30 -23.34
CA ASN A 852 -16.60 27.25 -24.09
C ASN A 852 -17.26 27.70 -25.41
N ALA A 853 -18.21 26.92 -25.94
CA ALA A 853 -19.02 27.27 -27.10
C ALA A 853 -20.27 28.14 -26.80
N ARG A 854 -20.64 28.36 -25.53
CA ARG A 854 -21.79 29.22 -25.17
C ARG A 854 -21.37 30.71 -25.25
N PRO A 855 -22.01 31.55 -26.07
CA PRO A 855 -21.67 32.97 -26.15
C PRO A 855 -22.01 33.71 -24.85
N GLN A 856 -21.03 34.39 -24.26
CA GLN A 856 -21.27 35.25 -23.11
C GLN A 856 -22.19 36.42 -23.50
N ARG A 857 -23.32 36.57 -22.81
CA ARG A 857 -24.16 37.77 -22.90
C ARG A 857 -23.50 38.91 -22.13
N ILE A 858 -22.67 39.68 -22.83
CA ILE A 858 -22.23 40.99 -22.34
C ILE A 858 -23.47 41.87 -22.16
N LEU A 859 -23.58 42.54 -21.02
CA LEU A 859 -24.67 43.47 -20.71
C LEU A 859 -24.20 44.89 -21.04
N ASP A 860 -24.87 45.56 -21.99
CA ASP A 860 -24.44 46.88 -22.47
C ASP A 860 -24.65 47.98 -21.43
N THR A 861 -23.55 48.47 -20.84
CA THR A 861 -23.48 49.78 -20.18
C THR A 861 -22.27 50.56 -20.65
N ALA A 862 -22.39 51.20 -21.82
CA ALA A 862 -21.38 52.12 -22.33
C ALA A 862 -21.37 53.43 -21.51
N HIS A 863 -20.19 53.89 -21.10
CA HIS A 863 -19.89 55.26 -20.67
C HIS A 863 -18.57 55.69 -21.32
N SER A 864 -18.43 56.98 -21.66
CA SER A 864 -17.52 57.42 -22.73
C SER A 864 -16.51 58.50 -22.31
N ALA A 865 -15.38 58.52 -23.04
CA ALA A 865 -14.45 59.65 -23.23
C ALA A 865 -13.56 60.05 -22.02
N PRO A 866 -12.50 60.90 -22.23
CA PRO A 866 -11.88 61.35 -23.49
C PRO A 866 -10.37 60.97 -23.60
N ALA A 867 -9.69 61.40 -24.68
CA ALA A 867 -8.30 61.08 -25.02
C ALA A 867 -7.39 62.34 -25.11
N SER A 868 -6.14 62.17 -25.62
CA SER A 868 -5.22 63.19 -26.22
C SER A 868 -4.04 63.70 -25.35
N PRO A 869 -2.96 64.33 -25.91
CA PRO A 869 -2.27 64.05 -27.19
C PRO A 869 -0.72 64.31 -27.19
N THR A 870 -0.12 64.32 -28.39
CA THR A 870 1.19 64.93 -28.84
C THR A 870 2.47 64.09 -28.67
N SER A 871 3.49 64.22 -29.54
CA SER A 871 3.82 65.30 -30.49
C SER A 871 4.03 64.88 -31.98
N LYS A 872 4.64 65.74 -32.82
CA LYS A 872 4.57 65.73 -34.31
C LYS A 872 5.94 65.62 -34.99
N GLY A 873 5.97 65.17 -36.26
CA GLY A 873 7.09 65.45 -37.19
C GLY A 873 7.03 64.70 -38.53
N THR A 874 6.80 65.41 -39.65
CA THR A 874 6.68 64.82 -41.01
C THR A 874 7.29 65.75 -42.07
N HIS A 875 8.15 65.27 -43.00
CA HIS A 875 8.44 65.97 -44.28
C HIS A 875 9.11 65.09 -45.39
N LEU A 876 8.30 64.72 -46.38
CA LEU A 876 8.49 64.55 -47.85
C LEU A 876 9.92 64.49 -48.52
N HIS A 877 10.19 63.37 -49.24
CA HIS A 877 10.68 63.21 -50.66
C HIS A 877 11.96 63.91 -51.25
N PRO A 878 12.45 63.59 -52.49
CA PRO A 878 12.33 62.30 -53.26
C PRO A 878 13.56 61.41 -53.73
N PRO A 879 14.45 61.70 -54.74
CA PRO A 879 14.66 60.76 -55.88
C PRO A 879 16.10 60.35 -56.35
N GLY A 880 16.19 59.29 -57.20
CA GLY A 880 17.36 58.86 -58.02
C GLY A 880 17.71 57.36 -57.83
N GLY A 881 18.36 56.59 -58.73
CA GLY A 881 18.96 56.81 -60.07
C GLY A 881 20.49 56.56 -60.08
N SER A 882 21.16 55.82 -61.00
CA SER A 882 20.76 55.04 -62.20
C SER A 882 21.89 54.02 -62.60
N PRO A 883 21.66 53.00 -63.46
CA PRO A 883 22.65 51.94 -63.82
C PRO A 883 23.42 52.27 -65.15
N PRO A 884 24.26 51.39 -65.77
CA PRO A 884 24.64 49.97 -65.48
C PRO A 884 26.14 49.54 -65.68
N MET A 885 26.47 48.28 -65.29
CA MET A 885 27.53 47.38 -65.87
C MET A 885 29.04 47.79 -65.67
N PRO A 886 30.08 46.92 -65.93
CA PRO A 886 30.07 45.59 -66.57
C PRO A 886 30.84 44.42 -65.87
N SER A 887 30.75 43.26 -66.54
CA SER A 887 31.36 41.91 -66.40
C SER A 887 32.80 41.68 -65.87
N THR A 888 33.01 40.46 -65.36
CA THR A 888 34.21 39.62 -65.65
C THR A 888 33.86 38.12 -65.58
N SER A 889 34.77 37.20 -65.99
CA SER A 889 34.39 35.85 -66.46
C SER A 889 35.39 34.71 -66.18
N SER A 890 34.94 33.45 -66.32
CA SER A 890 35.74 32.27 -66.70
C SER A 890 34.85 31.16 -67.30
N SER A 891 35.45 30.16 -67.96
CA SER A 891 34.84 29.24 -68.94
C SER A 891 34.83 27.76 -68.46
N SER A 892 34.45 26.69 -69.20
CA SER A 892 34.38 26.47 -70.66
C SER A 892 33.59 25.21 -71.10
N LEU A 893 33.04 25.23 -72.34
CA LEU A 893 32.82 24.10 -73.28
C LEU A 893 31.79 22.97 -72.94
N THR A 894 31.30 22.16 -73.89
CA THR A 894 30.24 22.43 -74.92
C THR A 894 29.71 21.11 -75.52
N ASN A 895 28.43 21.06 -75.97
CA ASN A 895 27.93 20.47 -77.26
C ASN A 895 26.39 20.15 -77.26
N ASP A 896 25.63 20.97 -78.01
CA ASP A 896 24.46 20.72 -78.89
C ASP A 896 23.35 19.68 -78.53
N VAL A 897 22.09 20.03 -78.16
CA VAL A 897 20.99 20.72 -78.93
C VAL A 897 20.41 19.82 -80.06
N PRO A 898 19.09 19.45 -80.04
CA PRO A 898 18.00 20.36 -80.43
C PRO A 898 16.62 20.28 -79.70
N LYS A 899 15.75 21.26 -80.03
CA LYS A 899 14.35 21.56 -79.60
C LYS A 899 13.50 21.87 -80.89
N PRO A 900 12.19 22.28 -80.89
CA PRO A 900 11.26 22.77 -79.84
C PRO A 900 10.00 21.83 -79.75
N PRO A 901 8.67 22.17 -79.71
CA PRO A 901 7.86 23.43 -79.67
C PRO A 901 7.14 23.69 -78.29
N PRO A 902 6.22 24.69 -78.15
CA PRO A 902 5.70 25.14 -76.83
C PRO A 902 4.16 25.35 -76.68
N ARG A 903 3.76 26.01 -75.56
CA ARG A 903 2.44 26.61 -75.19
C ARG A 903 1.38 25.67 -74.54
N ASP A 904 0.44 26.12 -73.68
CA ASP A 904 -0.03 27.48 -73.30
C ASP A 904 -0.46 27.64 -71.81
N GLN A 905 -0.74 28.89 -71.38
CA GLN A 905 -1.58 29.30 -70.22
C GLN A 905 -2.92 29.88 -70.77
N PRO A 906 -4.06 30.01 -70.04
CA PRO A 906 -4.25 30.47 -68.64
C PRO A 906 -5.28 29.55 -67.88
N PRO A 907 -6.15 29.94 -66.91
CA PRO A 907 -6.38 31.20 -66.17
C PRO A 907 -6.51 31.06 -64.63
N SER A 908 -7.06 32.09 -63.97
CA SER A 908 -7.25 32.22 -62.51
C SER A 908 -8.72 32.07 -62.04
N ARG A 909 -8.92 31.93 -60.72
CA ARG A 909 -10.25 31.91 -60.03
C ARG A 909 -10.43 33.15 -59.13
N PRO A 910 -11.67 33.55 -58.80
CA PRO A 910 -11.98 34.78 -58.05
C PRO A 910 -11.80 34.65 -56.53
N PRO A 911 -11.73 35.77 -55.78
CA PRO A 911 -11.65 35.76 -54.32
C PRO A 911 -12.95 35.31 -53.66
N TYR A 912 -12.84 34.60 -52.53
CA TYR A 912 -13.96 34.21 -51.68
C TYR A 912 -14.17 35.21 -50.55
N THR A 913 -15.42 35.59 -50.29
CA THR A 913 -15.83 36.29 -49.07
C THR A 913 -15.97 35.31 -47.90
N PRO A 914 -15.66 35.71 -46.66
CA PRO A 914 -15.83 34.85 -45.50
C PRO A 914 -17.32 34.72 -45.13
N THR A 915 -17.83 33.49 -45.06
CA THR A 915 -19.16 33.21 -44.50
C THR A 915 -19.12 33.25 -42.98
N LEU A 916 -19.82 34.22 -42.40
CA LEU A 916 -19.98 34.36 -40.95
C LEU A 916 -20.79 33.17 -40.40
N GLY A 917 -20.20 32.31 -39.57
CA GLY A 917 -20.94 31.19 -38.97
C GLY A 917 -20.18 30.05 -38.27
N GLY A 918 -18.86 29.90 -38.47
CA GLY A 918 -18.07 28.85 -37.83
C GLY A 918 -16.74 29.35 -37.26
N GLN A 919 -16.36 28.86 -36.07
CA GLN A 919 -15.01 29.08 -35.54
C GLN A 919 -14.03 28.19 -36.30
N GLY A 920 -13.06 28.81 -36.99
CA GLY A 920 -11.94 28.08 -37.60
C GLY A 920 -10.99 27.50 -36.54
N GLN A 921 -10.25 26.46 -36.90
CA GLN A 921 -9.22 25.90 -36.00
C GLN A 921 -8.13 26.96 -35.70
N PRO A 922 -7.60 27.03 -34.46
CA PRO A 922 -6.54 27.98 -34.12
C PRO A 922 -5.28 27.78 -34.96
N HIS A 923 -4.54 28.85 -35.23
CA HIS A 923 -3.34 28.81 -36.10
C HIS A 923 -2.30 27.78 -35.63
N SER A 924 -2.11 27.61 -34.33
CA SER A 924 -1.20 26.62 -33.73
C SER A 924 -1.69 25.17 -33.86
N HIS A 925 -2.97 24.93 -34.12
CA HIS A 925 -3.54 23.60 -34.35
C HIS A 925 -3.41 23.20 -35.83
N GLN A 926 -3.48 24.16 -36.75
CA GLN A 926 -3.35 23.93 -38.19
C GLN A 926 -1.90 23.97 -38.69
N PHE A 927 -1.04 24.79 -38.06
CA PHE A 927 0.35 25.01 -38.46
C PHE A 927 1.30 24.82 -37.25
N PRO A 928 1.76 23.58 -36.97
CA PRO A 928 2.82 23.34 -35.98
C PRO A 928 4.15 23.96 -36.44
N ARG A 929 5.03 24.31 -35.49
CA ARG A 929 6.33 24.93 -35.80
C ARG A 929 7.20 24.02 -36.66
N THR A 930 7.75 24.57 -37.74
CA THR A 930 8.61 23.82 -38.67
C THR A 930 9.97 23.53 -38.05
N ARG A 931 10.43 22.29 -38.15
CA ARG A 931 11.79 21.88 -37.71
C ARG A 931 12.71 21.63 -38.89
N LYS A 932 13.94 22.13 -38.80
CA LYS A 932 15.08 21.82 -39.66
C LYS A 932 16.33 21.68 -38.79
N MET A 933 17.28 20.82 -39.14
CA MET A 933 18.47 20.55 -38.30
C MET A 933 19.39 21.77 -38.05
N PHE A 934 19.25 22.84 -38.85
CA PHE A 934 20.05 24.06 -38.76
C PHE A 934 19.18 25.31 -38.66
N ASP A 935 17.94 25.18 -38.17
CA ASP A 935 17.10 26.34 -37.86
C ASP A 935 17.64 27.07 -36.62
N LYS A 936 17.63 28.40 -36.63
CA LYS A 936 18.03 29.22 -35.47
C LYS A 936 16.86 29.51 -34.53
N GLY A 937 15.62 29.23 -34.95
CA GLY A 937 14.42 29.64 -34.23
C GLY A 937 14.12 31.14 -34.35
N PRO A 938 13.05 31.62 -33.70
CA PRO A 938 12.74 33.06 -33.64
C PRO A 938 13.81 33.80 -32.82
N GLU A 939 14.17 35.02 -33.25
CA GLU A 939 15.27 35.79 -32.64
C GLU A 939 15.01 36.15 -31.17
N GLN A 940 13.76 36.17 -30.74
CA GLN A 940 13.37 36.11 -29.33
C GLN A 940 12.04 35.38 -29.21
N ALA A 941 11.93 34.43 -28.28
CA ALA A 941 10.64 33.90 -27.87
C ALA A 941 10.05 34.89 -26.86
N THR A 942 8.99 35.61 -27.26
CA THR A 942 8.21 36.42 -26.33
C THR A 942 7.45 35.51 -25.37
N GLU A 943 7.69 35.67 -24.08
CA GLU A 943 6.79 35.20 -23.05
C GLU A 943 5.52 36.06 -23.13
N ASP A 944 4.49 35.56 -23.81
CA ASP A 944 3.13 36.10 -23.67
C ASP A 944 2.71 35.87 -22.22
N GLY A 945 2.57 36.95 -21.45
CA GLY A 945 2.41 36.87 -20.00
C GLY A 945 1.11 36.18 -19.57
N ASP A 946 1.21 35.23 -18.63
CA ASP A 946 0.07 34.56 -18.02
C ASP A 946 -0.91 35.58 -17.42
N ASP A 947 -2.14 35.61 -17.93
CA ASP A 947 -3.27 36.28 -17.28
C ASP A 947 -3.82 35.35 -16.17
N PRO A 948 -3.70 35.71 -14.87
CA PRO A 948 -4.01 34.82 -13.75
C PRO A 948 -5.52 34.63 -13.50
N GLY A 949 -6.35 34.65 -14.55
CA GLY A 949 -7.81 34.58 -14.50
C GLY A 949 -8.40 33.17 -14.49
N HIS A 950 -7.70 32.16 -15.04
CA HIS A 950 -8.24 30.80 -15.12
C HIS A 950 -7.99 29.98 -13.84
N ARG A 951 -9.03 29.84 -13.01
CA ARG A 951 -9.08 28.76 -12.01
C ARG A 951 -9.01 27.42 -12.71
N ASN A 952 -7.86 26.75 -12.62
CA ASN A 952 -7.69 25.36 -13.05
C ASN A 952 -8.61 24.45 -12.22
N TYR A 953 -9.79 24.14 -12.77
CA TYR A 953 -10.58 22.98 -12.38
C TYR A 953 -9.85 21.73 -12.87
N ILE A 954 -8.82 21.35 -12.11
CA ILE A 954 -8.17 20.05 -12.20
C ILE A 954 -9.24 19.02 -11.82
N CYS A 955 -9.79 18.34 -12.82
CA CYS A 955 -10.56 17.13 -12.58
C CYS A 955 -9.66 16.18 -11.76
N PRO A 956 -10.10 15.62 -10.61
CA PRO A 956 -9.22 14.84 -9.74
C PRO A 956 -8.48 13.78 -10.55
N ALA A 957 -7.14 13.88 -10.59
CA ALA A 957 -6.31 13.11 -11.51
C ALA A 957 -6.64 11.62 -11.36
N LEU A 958 -7.20 11.04 -12.42
CA LEU A 958 -7.67 9.66 -12.40
C LEU A 958 -6.48 8.74 -12.18
N GLN A 959 -6.55 7.92 -11.13
CA GLN A 959 -5.50 6.95 -10.78
C GLN A 959 -6.14 5.58 -10.61
N THR A 960 -5.47 4.54 -11.07
CA THR A 960 -5.89 3.16 -10.83
C THR A 960 -5.39 2.68 -9.46
N GLY A 961 -5.93 1.56 -8.99
CA GLY A 961 -5.39 0.85 -7.84
C GLY A 961 -4.13 0.02 -8.15
N LEU A 962 -3.60 0.02 -9.39
CA LEU A 962 -2.61 -0.96 -9.87
C LEU A 962 -1.36 -1.02 -9.01
N CYS A 963 -0.71 0.12 -8.77
CA CYS A 963 0.59 0.17 -8.10
C CYS A 963 0.49 -0.22 -6.62
N ASP A 964 -0.65 0.06 -5.98
CA ASP A 964 -0.88 -0.23 -4.56
C ASP A 964 -1.46 -1.63 -4.34
N TRP A 965 -2.26 -2.13 -5.29
CA TRP A 965 -2.60 -3.56 -5.40
C TRP A 965 -1.34 -4.41 -5.63
N SER A 966 -0.42 -3.96 -6.48
CA SER A 966 0.87 -4.61 -6.69
C SER A 966 1.70 -4.60 -5.39
N ALA A 967 1.72 -3.48 -4.65
CA ALA A 967 2.46 -3.36 -3.39
C ALA A 967 1.99 -4.36 -2.31
N LYS A 968 0.71 -4.74 -2.33
CA LYS A 968 0.10 -5.76 -1.46
C LYS A 968 0.86 -7.09 -1.48
N TYR A 969 1.52 -7.43 -2.59
CA TYR A 969 2.36 -8.63 -2.71
C TYR A 969 3.43 -8.71 -1.60
N PHE A 970 4.13 -7.61 -1.33
CA PHE A 970 5.19 -7.60 -0.30
C PHE A 970 4.63 -7.62 1.12
N ALA A 971 3.40 -7.13 1.34
CA ALA A 971 2.70 -7.21 2.62
C ALA A 971 2.18 -8.63 2.93
N GLN A 972 1.96 -9.48 1.93
CA GLN A 972 1.58 -10.90 2.09
C GLN A 972 2.79 -11.79 2.45
N PRO A 973 2.59 -12.95 3.08
CA PRO A 973 3.65 -13.95 3.28
C PRO A 973 4.18 -14.49 1.95
N VAL A 974 5.49 -14.74 1.89
CA VAL A 974 6.21 -15.25 0.71
C VAL A 974 6.94 -16.57 1.02
N MET A 975 7.29 -16.83 2.28
CA MET A 975 8.02 -18.04 2.69
C MET A 975 7.12 -19.26 2.96
N LYS A 976 5.79 -19.10 2.88
CA LYS A 976 4.83 -20.19 3.12
C LYS A 976 4.59 -21.03 1.87
N ILE A 977 4.40 -22.34 2.06
CA ILE A 977 3.83 -23.24 1.06
C ILE A 977 2.40 -22.75 0.73
N PRO A 978 2.01 -22.59 -0.55
CA PRO A 978 0.64 -22.21 -0.92
C PRO A 978 -0.36 -23.33 -0.60
N GLU A 979 -1.57 -22.97 -0.17
CA GLU A 979 -2.62 -23.90 0.30
C GLU A 979 -3.03 -24.98 -0.73
N GLU A 980 -2.84 -24.72 -2.03
CA GLU A 980 -3.08 -25.68 -3.11
C GLU A 980 -2.09 -26.87 -3.13
N HIS A 981 -0.88 -26.66 -2.58
CA HIS A 981 0.19 -27.66 -2.51
C HIS A 981 0.15 -28.50 -1.22
N ASP A 982 -0.51 -27.98 -0.18
CA ASP A 982 -0.77 -28.70 1.05
C ASP A 982 -1.73 -29.87 0.78
N LEU A 983 -1.33 -31.08 1.18
CA LEU A 983 -2.09 -32.31 0.94
C LEU A 983 -3.34 -32.43 1.84
N GLU A 984 -3.34 -31.75 3.00
CA GLU A 984 -4.40 -31.82 4.01
C GLU A 984 -5.33 -30.59 3.97
N SER A 985 -5.10 -29.64 3.06
CA SER A 985 -5.93 -28.44 2.95
C SER A 985 -7.33 -28.74 2.42
N GLN A 986 -8.34 -28.08 3.00
CA GLN A 986 -9.73 -28.21 2.57
C GLN A 986 -9.89 -27.91 1.06
N VAL A 987 -9.20 -26.89 0.57
CA VAL A 987 -9.21 -26.49 -0.86
C VAL A 987 -8.80 -27.66 -1.74
N ARG A 988 -7.73 -28.39 -1.37
CA ARG A 988 -7.25 -29.54 -2.12
C ARG A 988 -8.14 -30.77 -1.96
N MET A 989 -8.67 -31.03 -0.76
CA MET A 989 -9.61 -32.13 -0.52
C MET A 989 -10.89 -31.97 -1.36
N GLU A 990 -11.46 -30.76 -1.43
CA GLU A 990 -12.61 -30.48 -2.29
C GLU A 990 -12.27 -30.65 -3.78
N ARG A 991 -11.09 -30.19 -4.21
CA ARG A 991 -10.61 -30.36 -5.59
C ARG A 991 -10.48 -31.84 -5.97
N GLN A 992 -9.89 -32.66 -5.11
CA GLN A 992 -9.79 -34.10 -5.31
C GLN A 992 -11.17 -34.78 -5.36
N TRP A 993 -12.13 -34.36 -4.53
CA TRP A 993 -13.51 -34.83 -4.60
C TRP A 993 -14.18 -34.51 -5.94
N ARG A 994 -13.98 -33.30 -6.48
CA ARG A 994 -14.49 -32.91 -7.81
C ARG A 994 -13.93 -33.84 -8.90
N PHE A 995 -12.65 -34.17 -8.87
CA PHE A 995 -12.02 -35.07 -9.84
C PHE A 995 -12.53 -36.51 -9.74
N LEU A 996 -12.63 -37.08 -8.53
CA LEU A 996 -13.22 -38.41 -8.31
C LEU A 996 -14.67 -38.50 -8.81
N ARG A 997 -15.44 -37.41 -8.71
CA ARG A 997 -16.77 -37.27 -9.31
C ARG A 997 -16.69 -37.19 -10.85
N ASN A 998 -15.81 -36.39 -11.42
CA ASN A 998 -15.64 -36.27 -12.89
C ASN A 998 -15.30 -37.64 -13.50
N ALA A 999 -14.35 -38.37 -12.90
CA ALA A 999 -13.95 -39.71 -13.32
C ALA A 999 -15.10 -40.75 -13.22
N ARG A 1000 -16.03 -40.58 -12.26
CA ARG A 1000 -17.25 -41.40 -12.17
C ARG A 1000 -18.21 -41.12 -13.33
N VAL A 1001 -18.51 -39.85 -13.61
CA VAL A 1001 -19.41 -39.44 -14.71
C VAL A 1001 -18.86 -39.88 -16.06
N ARG A 1002 -17.54 -39.71 -16.31
CA ARG A 1002 -16.86 -40.22 -17.52
C ARG A 1002 -17.02 -41.74 -17.67
N ARG A 1003 -16.78 -42.52 -16.61
CA ARG A 1003 -16.93 -43.99 -16.62
C ARG A 1003 -18.37 -44.43 -16.89
N GLN A 1004 -19.35 -43.78 -16.25
CA GLN A 1004 -20.78 -44.05 -16.48
C GLN A 1004 -21.20 -43.75 -17.93
N SER A 1005 -20.83 -42.58 -18.46
CA SER A 1005 -21.13 -42.19 -19.84
C SER A 1005 -20.50 -43.13 -20.89
N ARG A 1006 -19.23 -43.51 -20.71
CA ARG A 1006 -18.57 -44.54 -21.54
C ARG A 1006 -19.33 -45.87 -21.50
N SER A 1007 -19.71 -46.36 -20.33
CA SER A 1007 -20.43 -47.64 -20.18
C SER A 1007 -21.84 -47.62 -20.80
N ILE A 1008 -22.57 -46.50 -20.72
CA ILE A 1008 -23.86 -46.33 -21.41
C ILE A 1008 -23.65 -46.35 -22.93
N THR A 1009 -22.67 -45.59 -23.44
CA THR A 1009 -22.39 -45.51 -24.88
C THR A 1009 -21.97 -46.86 -25.47
N GLN A 1010 -21.14 -47.62 -24.74
CA GLN A 1010 -20.70 -48.96 -25.14
C GLN A 1010 -21.83 -50.01 -25.19
N ARG A 1011 -22.92 -49.83 -24.45
CA ARG A 1011 -24.09 -50.72 -24.50
C ARG A 1011 -24.98 -50.51 -25.74
N GLY A 1012 -24.78 -49.40 -26.45
CA GLY A 1012 -25.60 -48.99 -27.59
C GLY A 1012 -26.87 -48.25 -27.18
N ILE A 1013 -27.22 -47.19 -27.94
CA ILE A 1013 -28.43 -46.40 -27.72
C ILE A 1013 -29.59 -47.05 -28.48
N SER A 1014 -30.64 -47.47 -27.76
CA SER A 1014 -31.78 -48.19 -28.34
C SER A 1014 -32.93 -47.29 -28.79
N ARG A 1015 -33.27 -46.27 -27.98
CA ARG A 1015 -34.25 -45.20 -28.23
C ARG A 1015 -33.86 -43.96 -27.44
N LEU A 1016 -34.42 -42.80 -27.79
CA LEU A 1016 -34.15 -41.50 -27.15
C LEU A 1016 -35.47 -40.73 -26.93
N ASP A 1017 -36.46 -41.42 -26.35
CA ASP A 1017 -37.83 -40.92 -26.18
C ASP A 1017 -38.11 -40.46 -24.72
N ASP A 1018 -37.19 -40.74 -23.78
CA ASP A 1018 -37.37 -40.53 -22.34
C ASP A 1018 -37.22 -39.05 -21.95
N GLN A 1019 -38.35 -38.40 -21.64
CA GLN A 1019 -38.41 -36.99 -21.26
C GLN A 1019 -38.11 -36.79 -19.76
N ILE A 1020 -36.84 -36.57 -19.42
CA ILE A 1020 -36.39 -36.34 -18.03
C ILE A 1020 -36.95 -35.02 -17.44
N PHE A 1021 -37.00 -33.96 -18.24
CA PHE A 1021 -37.25 -32.58 -17.78
C PHE A 1021 -38.10 -31.80 -18.77
N ILE A 1022 -38.99 -30.93 -18.27
CA ILE A 1022 -39.66 -29.88 -19.05
C ILE A 1022 -40.00 -28.70 -18.15
N ASN A 1023 -39.63 -27.49 -18.58
CA ASN A 1023 -39.92 -26.25 -17.87
C ASN A 1023 -39.99 -25.08 -18.86
N ARG A 1024 -40.48 -23.93 -18.39
CA ARG A 1024 -40.61 -22.71 -19.21
C ARG A 1024 -39.49 -21.72 -18.90
N ASN A 1025 -38.63 -21.47 -19.89
CA ASN A 1025 -37.62 -20.40 -19.83
C ASN A 1025 -38.28 -19.00 -19.89
N PRO A 1026 -37.69 -17.95 -19.27
CA PRO A 1026 -38.26 -16.59 -19.30
C PRO A 1026 -38.33 -15.99 -20.72
N GLY A 1027 -37.21 -15.93 -21.43
CA GLY A 1027 -37.17 -15.60 -22.86
C GLY A 1027 -37.02 -16.84 -23.76
N VAL A 1028 -37.01 -16.61 -25.07
CA VAL A 1028 -36.87 -17.66 -26.09
C VAL A 1028 -35.43 -18.22 -26.06
N PRO A 1029 -35.23 -19.53 -25.82
CA PRO A 1029 -33.90 -20.15 -25.83
C PRO A 1029 -33.17 -19.91 -27.17
N SER A 1030 -31.95 -19.39 -27.09
CA SER A 1030 -31.08 -19.12 -28.25
C SER A 1030 -29.89 -20.09 -28.31
N VAL A 1031 -29.27 -20.34 -27.16
CA VAL A 1031 -28.12 -21.22 -26.96
C VAL A 1031 -28.35 -22.04 -25.69
N VAL A 1032 -28.05 -23.33 -25.74
CA VAL A 1032 -28.15 -24.26 -24.61
C VAL A 1032 -26.82 -25.01 -24.46
N LYS A 1033 -26.28 -25.04 -23.25
CA LYS A 1033 -25.07 -25.81 -22.92
C LYS A 1033 -25.29 -26.62 -21.64
N PHE A 1034 -24.92 -27.90 -21.69
CA PHE A 1034 -24.82 -28.76 -20.52
C PHE A 1034 -23.49 -28.52 -19.82
N HIS A 1035 -23.50 -28.41 -18.50
CA HIS A 1035 -22.28 -28.44 -17.72
C HIS A 1035 -21.68 -29.86 -17.74
N PRO A 1036 -20.35 -30.07 -17.90
CA PRO A 1036 -19.77 -31.40 -18.12
C PRO A 1036 -20.03 -32.46 -17.03
N PHE A 1037 -20.08 -32.07 -15.74
CA PHE A 1037 -20.20 -33.02 -14.61
C PHE A 1037 -21.33 -32.73 -13.59
N ASN A 1038 -21.65 -31.47 -13.29
CA ASN A 1038 -22.83 -31.07 -12.52
C ASN A 1038 -24.13 -31.27 -13.33
N THR A 1039 -25.26 -31.50 -12.67
CA THR A 1039 -26.61 -31.64 -13.27
C THR A 1039 -27.23 -30.30 -13.72
N CYS A 1040 -26.40 -29.39 -14.24
CA CYS A 1040 -26.78 -28.03 -14.61
C CYS A 1040 -26.84 -27.86 -16.14
N ILE A 1041 -27.88 -27.20 -16.64
CA ILE A 1041 -27.93 -26.62 -17.99
C ILE A 1041 -27.99 -25.10 -17.91
N ALA A 1042 -27.19 -24.43 -18.75
CA ALA A 1042 -27.29 -23.00 -18.99
C ALA A 1042 -28.07 -22.75 -20.29
N VAL A 1043 -29.08 -21.90 -20.22
CA VAL A 1043 -29.98 -21.53 -21.31
C VAL A 1043 -29.95 -20.03 -21.47
N ALA A 1044 -29.29 -19.53 -22.52
CA ALA A 1044 -29.38 -18.11 -22.89
C ALA A 1044 -30.66 -17.83 -23.68
N ASP A 1045 -31.15 -16.59 -23.56
CA ASP A 1045 -32.06 -15.99 -24.53
C ASP A 1045 -31.35 -14.89 -25.34
N LYS A 1046 -31.79 -13.63 -25.27
CA LYS A 1046 -31.18 -12.54 -26.04
C LYS A 1046 -30.14 -11.78 -25.23
N ASP A 1047 -30.48 -11.49 -23.98
CA ASP A 1047 -29.77 -10.59 -23.08
C ASP A 1047 -29.63 -11.16 -21.65
N SER A 1048 -30.21 -12.35 -21.39
CA SER A 1048 -30.12 -13.04 -20.11
C SER A 1048 -29.74 -14.52 -20.25
N ILE A 1049 -29.36 -15.12 -19.12
CA ILE A 1049 -28.98 -16.53 -19.01
C ILE A 1049 -29.66 -17.14 -17.78
N CYS A 1050 -30.30 -18.29 -17.99
CA CYS A 1050 -31.09 -19.01 -17.01
C CYS A 1050 -30.46 -20.39 -16.75
N PHE A 1051 -30.28 -20.75 -15.48
CA PHE A 1051 -29.63 -22.00 -15.07
C PHE A 1051 -30.67 -22.92 -14.45
N TRP A 1052 -30.71 -24.17 -14.90
CA TRP A 1052 -31.65 -25.18 -14.41
C TRP A 1052 -30.91 -26.43 -13.95
N ASP A 1053 -31.35 -26.98 -12.82
CA ASP A 1053 -31.03 -28.34 -12.42
C ASP A 1053 -31.99 -29.29 -13.14
N TRP A 1054 -31.47 -30.09 -14.07
CA TRP A 1054 -32.29 -30.98 -14.89
C TRP A 1054 -32.64 -32.30 -14.18
N GLU A 1055 -32.01 -32.62 -13.05
CA GLU A 1055 -32.35 -33.78 -12.22
C GLU A 1055 -33.42 -33.42 -11.19
N LYS A 1056 -33.35 -32.22 -10.58
CA LYS A 1056 -34.36 -31.74 -9.62
C LYS A 1056 -35.56 -31.04 -10.26
N GLY A 1057 -35.41 -30.49 -11.47
CA GLY A 1057 -36.43 -29.65 -12.12
C GLY A 1057 -36.47 -28.20 -11.64
N GLU A 1058 -35.48 -27.76 -10.87
CA GLU A 1058 -35.43 -26.44 -10.23
C GLU A 1058 -34.64 -25.42 -11.07
N ARG A 1059 -34.98 -24.13 -10.95
CA ARG A 1059 -34.14 -23.04 -11.50
C ARG A 1059 -33.12 -22.62 -10.45
N LEU A 1060 -31.84 -22.73 -10.79
CA LEU A 1060 -30.71 -22.38 -9.93
C LEU A 1060 -30.48 -20.86 -9.89
N ASP A 1061 -30.37 -20.22 -11.06
CA ASP A 1061 -30.10 -18.78 -11.18
C ASP A 1061 -30.69 -18.18 -12.48
N TYR A 1062 -30.76 -16.85 -12.56
CA TYR A 1062 -31.14 -16.08 -13.74
C TYR A 1062 -30.51 -14.68 -13.68
N PHE A 1063 -29.62 -14.34 -14.62
CA PHE A 1063 -28.96 -13.03 -14.67
C PHE A 1063 -28.89 -12.42 -16.08
N TYR A 1064 -28.71 -11.10 -16.14
CA TYR A 1064 -28.52 -10.34 -17.38
C TYR A 1064 -27.05 -10.28 -17.76
N ASN A 1065 -26.73 -10.63 -19.01
CA ASN A 1065 -25.37 -10.63 -19.54
C ASN A 1065 -24.81 -9.21 -19.83
N GLY A 1066 -25.63 -8.17 -19.65
CA GLY A 1066 -25.20 -6.76 -19.78
C GLY A 1066 -24.93 -6.31 -21.21
N ASN A 1067 -25.29 -7.10 -22.23
CA ASN A 1067 -25.16 -6.71 -23.63
C ASN A 1067 -26.31 -5.78 -24.07
N PRO A 1068 -26.09 -4.82 -24.98
CA PRO A 1068 -27.11 -3.83 -25.34
C PRO A 1068 -28.32 -4.43 -26.09
N ARG A 1069 -29.50 -3.81 -25.92
CA ARG A 1069 -30.82 -4.31 -26.41
C ARG A 1069 -30.92 -4.66 -27.90
N TYR A 1070 -30.04 -4.17 -28.76
CA TYR A 1070 -29.99 -4.51 -30.20
C TYR A 1070 -29.13 -5.75 -30.51
N THR A 1071 -28.19 -6.11 -29.65
CA THR A 1071 -27.33 -7.31 -29.76
C THR A 1071 -28.04 -8.59 -29.29
N ARG A 1072 -27.44 -9.76 -29.50
CA ARG A 1072 -27.88 -11.04 -28.91
C ARG A 1072 -26.68 -11.90 -28.50
N ILE A 1073 -26.88 -12.77 -27.50
CA ILE A 1073 -25.98 -13.90 -27.23
C ILE A 1073 -26.02 -14.86 -28.44
N THR A 1074 -24.85 -15.33 -28.87
CA THR A 1074 -24.69 -16.19 -30.06
C THR A 1074 -23.88 -17.46 -29.82
N ALA A 1075 -22.97 -17.45 -28.84
CA ALA A 1075 -22.31 -18.67 -28.36
C ALA A 1075 -22.04 -18.59 -26.85
N MET A 1076 -21.86 -19.76 -26.22
CA MET A 1076 -21.58 -19.95 -24.80
C MET A 1076 -20.64 -21.15 -24.65
N GLU A 1077 -19.64 -21.09 -23.77
CA GLU A 1077 -18.79 -22.24 -23.45
C GLU A 1077 -18.46 -22.32 -21.96
N TYR A 1078 -18.28 -23.54 -21.45
CA TYR A 1078 -17.81 -23.77 -20.08
C TYR A 1078 -16.28 -23.91 -20.05
N LEU A 1079 -15.59 -22.92 -19.48
CA LEU A 1079 -14.16 -23.01 -19.19
C LEU A 1079 -13.95 -23.66 -17.82
N ASN A 1080 -12.80 -24.30 -17.63
CA ASN A 1080 -12.43 -25.03 -16.44
C ASN A 1080 -13.52 -26.04 -16.01
N GLY A 1081 -14.20 -26.69 -16.97
CA GLY A 1081 -15.35 -27.55 -16.67
C GLY A 1081 -15.07 -28.74 -15.73
N HIS A 1082 -13.79 -29.04 -15.47
CA HIS A 1082 -13.31 -30.02 -14.50
C HIS A 1082 -13.25 -29.50 -13.06
N ASP A 1083 -12.99 -28.20 -12.84
CA ASP A 1083 -12.79 -27.59 -11.52
C ASP A 1083 -12.97 -26.06 -11.55
N CYS A 1084 -13.68 -25.50 -10.57
CA CYS A 1084 -13.96 -24.04 -10.50
C CYS A 1084 -14.47 -23.45 -11.84
N SER A 1085 -15.47 -24.12 -12.42
CA SER A 1085 -16.02 -23.84 -13.76
C SER A 1085 -16.44 -22.38 -13.95
N LEU A 1086 -16.09 -21.82 -15.11
CA LEU A 1086 -16.48 -20.50 -15.58
C LEU A 1086 -17.40 -20.63 -16.79
N LEU A 1087 -18.24 -19.61 -17.04
CA LEU A 1087 -19.08 -19.53 -18.24
C LEU A 1087 -18.64 -18.36 -19.12
N LEU A 1088 -18.19 -18.65 -20.35
CA LEU A 1088 -17.97 -17.67 -21.40
C LEU A 1088 -19.27 -17.44 -22.17
N THR A 1089 -19.49 -16.19 -22.56
CA THR A 1089 -20.65 -15.72 -23.31
C THR A 1089 -20.18 -14.78 -24.43
N ALA A 1090 -20.58 -15.06 -25.67
CA ALA A 1090 -20.20 -14.30 -26.86
C ALA A 1090 -21.42 -13.64 -27.52
N THR A 1091 -21.33 -12.34 -27.81
CA THR A 1091 -22.41 -11.55 -28.42
C THR A 1091 -22.09 -11.11 -29.85
N ASP A 1092 -23.13 -10.89 -30.67
CA ASP A 1092 -22.99 -10.60 -32.11
C ASP A 1092 -22.35 -9.24 -32.45
N ASP A 1093 -22.13 -8.38 -31.45
CA ASP A 1093 -21.30 -7.19 -31.53
C ASP A 1093 -19.78 -7.48 -31.41
N GLY A 1094 -19.38 -8.74 -31.23
CA GLY A 1094 -17.99 -9.19 -31.10
C GLY A 1094 -17.42 -9.15 -29.67
N ALA A 1095 -18.26 -8.89 -28.66
CA ALA A 1095 -17.85 -8.83 -27.26
C ALA A 1095 -17.89 -10.20 -26.56
N LEU A 1096 -16.91 -10.43 -25.69
CA LEU A 1096 -16.76 -11.62 -24.85
C LEU A 1096 -16.86 -11.23 -23.39
N ARG A 1097 -17.59 -12.00 -22.59
CA ARG A 1097 -17.72 -11.86 -21.13
C ARG A 1097 -17.58 -13.23 -20.48
N ILE A 1098 -16.96 -13.29 -19.29
CA ILE A 1098 -16.73 -14.53 -18.55
C ILE A 1098 -17.26 -14.37 -17.13
N TRP A 1099 -18.02 -15.37 -16.66
CA TRP A 1099 -18.80 -15.32 -15.41
C TRP A 1099 -18.41 -16.47 -14.45
N LYS A 1100 -18.38 -16.17 -13.15
CA LYS A 1100 -18.23 -17.15 -12.03
C LYS A 1100 -19.46 -17.11 -11.11
N ASN A 1101 -19.57 -18.10 -10.22
CA ASN A 1101 -20.63 -18.26 -9.22
C ASN A 1101 -22.07 -18.46 -9.78
N PHE A 1102 -22.24 -18.71 -11.07
CA PHE A 1102 -23.53 -18.72 -11.80
C PHE A 1102 -24.52 -19.85 -11.44
N ALA A 1103 -24.19 -20.71 -10.46
CA ALA A 1103 -25.02 -21.83 -10.02
C ALA A 1103 -24.85 -22.11 -8.50
N ASP A 1104 -24.30 -21.16 -7.76
CA ASP A 1104 -24.04 -21.24 -6.31
C ASP A 1104 -25.06 -20.39 -5.52
N GLN A 1105 -25.01 -20.44 -4.18
CA GLN A 1105 -25.72 -19.49 -3.31
C GLN A 1105 -25.14 -18.06 -3.32
N LYS A 1106 -24.17 -17.78 -4.20
CA LYS A 1106 -23.50 -16.48 -4.36
C LYS A 1106 -23.98 -15.84 -5.65
N ASN A 1107 -24.13 -14.52 -5.66
CA ASN A 1107 -24.49 -13.80 -6.88
C ASN A 1107 -23.44 -14.04 -8.00
N PRO A 1108 -23.87 -14.12 -9.28
CA PRO A 1108 -22.98 -14.23 -10.42
C PRO A 1108 -22.11 -12.97 -10.56
N GLU A 1109 -20.85 -13.16 -10.91
CA GLU A 1109 -19.83 -12.11 -10.98
C GLU A 1109 -19.05 -12.20 -12.30
N MET A 1110 -18.87 -11.06 -12.98
CA MET A 1110 -18.07 -10.99 -14.21
C MET A 1110 -16.57 -11.01 -13.84
N VAL A 1111 -15.86 -12.04 -14.31
CA VAL A 1111 -14.43 -12.27 -14.04
C VAL A 1111 -13.55 -11.40 -14.93
N THR A 1112 -13.91 -11.32 -16.20
CA THR A 1112 -13.26 -10.50 -17.24
C THR A 1112 -14.18 -10.38 -18.44
N ALA A 1113 -13.94 -9.37 -19.28
CA ALA A 1113 -14.63 -9.17 -20.55
C ALA A 1113 -13.76 -8.34 -21.50
N TRP A 1114 -13.80 -8.64 -22.81
CA TRP A 1114 -13.02 -7.90 -23.82
C TRP A 1114 -13.67 -7.97 -25.21
N GLN A 1115 -13.21 -7.09 -26.12
CA GLN A 1115 -13.67 -7.08 -27.50
C GLN A 1115 -12.90 -8.10 -28.34
N GLY A 1116 -13.49 -9.28 -28.57
CA GLY A 1116 -12.87 -10.35 -29.36
C GLY A 1116 -12.76 -9.99 -30.85
N LEU A 1117 -13.82 -9.41 -31.42
CA LEU A 1117 -13.89 -8.99 -32.82
C LEU A 1117 -14.27 -7.50 -32.92
N SER A 1118 -13.39 -6.70 -33.49
CA SER A 1118 -13.52 -5.23 -33.48
C SER A 1118 -14.38 -4.69 -34.63
N ASP A 1119 -14.39 -5.40 -35.77
CA ASP A 1119 -14.78 -4.91 -37.09
C ASP A 1119 -15.89 -5.77 -37.74
N MET A 1120 -16.97 -6.04 -37.00
CA MET A 1120 -18.08 -6.88 -37.47
C MET A 1120 -18.77 -6.27 -38.70
N LEU A 1121 -18.93 -7.03 -39.79
CA LEU A 1121 -19.59 -6.55 -41.00
C LEU A 1121 -21.12 -6.55 -40.80
N PRO A 1122 -21.83 -5.43 -41.06
CA PRO A 1122 -23.27 -5.36 -40.83
C PRO A 1122 -24.03 -6.23 -41.83
N THR A 1123 -24.63 -7.32 -41.35
CA THR A 1123 -25.47 -8.23 -42.15
C THR A 1123 -26.82 -8.45 -41.46
N THR A 1124 -27.90 -8.56 -42.25
CA THR A 1124 -29.27 -8.64 -41.72
C THR A 1124 -29.70 -10.04 -41.27
N ARG A 1125 -28.88 -11.06 -41.55
CA ARG A 1125 -29.03 -12.47 -41.09
C ARG A 1125 -27.65 -13.13 -40.93
N GLY A 1126 -26.75 -12.45 -40.24
CA GLY A 1126 -25.40 -12.94 -39.97
C GLY A 1126 -25.34 -14.10 -38.98
N ALA A 1127 -24.18 -14.76 -38.96
CA ALA A 1127 -23.84 -15.75 -37.94
C ALA A 1127 -23.71 -15.12 -36.54
N GLY A 1128 -23.43 -13.82 -36.47
CA GLY A 1128 -23.00 -13.14 -35.24
C GLY A 1128 -21.57 -13.53 -34.91
N MET A 1129 -21.33 -13.95 -33.67
CA MET A 1129 -20.03 -14.41 -33.21
C MET A 1129 -20.05 -15.92 -32.93
N VAL A 1130 -19.04 -16.62 -33.43
CA VAL A 1130 -18.79 -18.05 -33.15
C VAL A 1130 -17.47 -18.15 -32.40
N VAL A 1131 -17.43 -19.03 -31.40
CA VAL A 1131 -16.25 -19.29 -30.57
C VAL A 1131 -16.01 -20.79 -30.46
N ASP A 1132 -14.78 -21.17 -30.17
CA ASP A 1132 -14.40 -22.53 -29.77
C ASP A 1132 -13.31 -22.46 -28.68
N TRP A 1133 -13.32 -23.40 -27.74
CA TRP A 1133 -12.51 -23.35 -26.51
C TRP A 1133 -11.70 -24.64 -26.30
N GLU A 1134 -10.37 -24.51 -26.39
CA GLU A 1134 -9.43 -25.59 -26.11
C GLU A 1134 -8.90 -25.47 -24.66
N GLN A 1135 -9.47 -26.24 -23.74
CA GLN A 1135 -9.05 -26.25 -22.33
C GLN A 1135 -7.56 -26.60 -22.17
N ASP A 1136 -7.09 -27.61 -22.91
CA ASP A 1136 -5.75 -28.19 -22.78
C ASP A 1136 -4.64 -27.22 -23.22
N THR A 1137 -4.92 -26.35 -24.21
CA THR A 1137 -3.98 -25.37 -24.76
C THR A 1137 -4.17 -23.97 -24.17
N GLY A 1138 -5.33 -23.69 -23.56
CA GLY A 1138 -5.72 -22.37 -23.08
C GLY A 1138 -6.12 -21.39 -24.19
N LEU A 1139 -6.41 -21.89 -25.40
CA LEU A 1139 -6.73 -21.09 -26.58
C LEU A 1139 -8.24 -20.93 -26.78
N LEU A 1140 -8.67 -19.70 -27.04
CA LEU A 1140 -10.02 -19.37 -27.48
C LEU A 1140 -9.98 -18.91 -28.95
N MET A 1141 -10.61 -19.66 -29.83
CA MET A 1141 -10.72 -19.31 -31.25
C MET A 1141 -12.02 -18.54 -31.49
N THR A 1142 -11.98 -17.45 -32.26
CA THR A 1142 -13.14 -16.57 -32.46
C THR A 1142 -13.26 -16.10 -33.91
N SER A 1143 -14.47 -16.17 -34.46
CA SER A 1143 -14.82 -15.68 -35.80
C SER A 1143 -16.31 -15.37 -35.88
N GLY A 1144 -16.87 -15.16 -37.07
CA GLY A 1144 -18.25 -14.72 -37.24
C GLY A 1144 -18.47 -13.99 -38.55
N ASP A 1145 -19.23 -12.89 -38.54
CA ASP A 1145 -19.45 -12.01 -39.70
C ASP A 1145 -18.22 -11.11 -40.00
N VAL A 1146 -17.05 -11.74 -40.13
CA VAL A 1146 -15.72 -11.16 -40.35
C VAL A 1146 -14.91 -12.03 -41.33
N ARG A 1147 -13.83 -11.49 -41.90
CA ARG A 1147 -12.92 -12.23 -42.81
C ARG A 1147 -11.69 -12.82 -42.11
N VAL A 1148 -11.75 -13.01 -40.79
CA VAL A 1148 -10.63 -13.49 -39.98
C VAL A 1148 -11.09 -14.50 -38.92
N VAL A 1149 -10.22 -15.45 -38.60
CA VAL A 1149 -10.27 -16.18 -37.34
C VAL A 1149 -9.21 -15.56 -36.43
N ARG A 1150 -9.58 -15.13 -35.22
CA ARG A 1150 -8.65 -14.65 -34.20
C ARG A 1150 -8.48 -15.71 -33.13
N ILE A 1151 -7.23 -16.05 -32.83
CA ILE A 1151 -6.87 -16.94 -31.72
C ILE A 1151 -6.47 -16.05 -30.53
N TRP A 1152 -7.04 -16.31 -29.36
CA TRP A 1152 -6.73 -15.63 -28.11
C TRP A 1152 -6.08 -16.60 -27.13
N ASP A 1153 -4.87 -16.27 -26.67
CA ASP A 1153 -4.22 -16.93 -25.54
C ASP A 1153 -4.81 -16.34 -24.26
N THR A 1154 -5.49 -17.18 -23.47
CA THR A 1154 -6.19 -16.77 -22.26
C THR A 1154 -5.29 -16.70 -21.02
N ASP A 1155 -4.09 -17.26 -21.05
CA ASP A 1155 -3.14 -17.16 -19.94
C ASP A 1155 -2.37 -15.83 -19.97
N ARG A 1156 -2.09 -15.36 -21.20
CA ARG A 1156 -1.50 -14.05 -21.54
C ARG A 1156 -2.52 -12.92 -21.65
N GLU A 1157 -3.80 -13.23 -21.90
CA GLU A 1157 -4.83 -12.27 -22.31
C GLU A 1157 -4.42 -11.46 -23.56
N MET A 1158 -4.03 -12.16 -24.64
CA MET A 1158 -3.60 -11.54 -25.91
C MET A 1158 -4.14 -12.29 -27.13
N LYS A 1159 -4.42 -11.54 -28.21
CA LYS A 1159 -4.56 -12.13 -29.55
C LYS A 1159 -3.19 -12.67 -30.00
N VAL A 1160 -3.14 -13.94 -30.41
CA VAL A 1160 -1.94 -14.57 -30.98
C VAL A 1160 -2.12 -14.70 -32.48
N GLN A 1161 -1.18 -14.14 -33.24
CA GLN A 1161 -1.22 -14.17 -34.70
C GLN A 1161 -0.38 -15.35 -35.22
N VAL A 1162 -1.03 -16.48 -35.47
CA VAL A 1162 -0.46 -17.51 -36.34
C VAL A 1162 -0.52 -16.99 -37.77
N THR A 1163 0.64 -16.84 -38.40
CA THR A 1163 0.72 -16.52 -39.83
C THR A 1163 0.24 -17.75 -40.61
N THR A 1164 -0.88 -17.63 -41.32
CA THR A 1164 -1.25 -18.64 -42.34
C THR A 1164 -0.21 -18.60 -43.45
N HIS A 1165 0.52 -19.70 -43.60
CA HIS A 1165 1.54 -19.91 -44.63
C HIS A 1165 0.94 -20.09 -46.03
#